data_AF-A0A8H4N0U7-F1
#
_entry.id   AF-A0A8H4N0U7-F1
#
_cell.length_a   1.000
_cell.length_b   1.000
_cell.length_c   1.000
_cell.angle_alpha   90.00
_cell.angle_beta   90.00
_cell.angle_gamma   90.00
#
_symmetry.space_group_name_H-M   'P 1'
#
loop_
_entity.id
_entity.type
_entity.pdbx_description
1 polymer ?
#
loop_
_entity_poly.entity_id
_entity_poly.type
_entity_poly.pdbx_seq_one_letter_code
_entity_poly.pdbx_strand_id
1 'polypeptide(L)'
;MSRPVQTSDIIFPVLSTDFSTTLSSLRRSTLSISNRLRSVAEDAEFVCEVANAYKRPLVANERCGSWYIPLDRKAASAYFKSTDGHTGEWSFSLRRLNIQVLELVAQHDGCIVVDSTRRGKRMPDALSKTIPIWCAIWNALLFPSPDAPTLHTPHTTVSPSEHAQISALLSTFLASAAALNLPVARLRTALKKPLRPLWVTPDSPLPTPSEDGDAFPDFHPIICCTASRRVPGGEASEGGYVQGAGDDSEGWACGLTAPLFWTHQARLLSTGEADLPAVIAELGREGAAKGSGAAEAVRVGPTEWLYVGALDAAKGGEFDAVVMCAESADEGLRGRLKSRYLHLRCGTGKLGSRDLRTEIPKIEGFMRDLPEDSKLAVCCQTGRDISVGVALATLCLYADEDGNRVRAPSDAAAISKTFIRQRLGWIMTAFPAASPSRATLQSVNAFLFSPREAAARQQQQQQQQTPAPSTPSPLGATFASLSTAAPACPWTLARTLTSARPAMPSGTFAGTATFAPREPTAPGYAAEYLYAEEGVLRTDNGLEFPARRRYVWRYRGLQETDGKGSETGGSREKGESITMWFVKENGESVDYLFLDMEFERAREGGRGLKAKGRHPCGEDMYDARFDFGGETEGMRVTYVVKGPRKDYVSETRYTR
;
A
#
# COMPACT_ATOMS: atom_id res chain seq x y z
N MET A 1 -38.54 -8.98 37.27
CA MET A 1 -38.66 -8.36 35.94
C MET A 1 -38.22 -9.38 34.91
N SER A 2 -39.07 -9.67 33.94
CA SER A 2 -38.98 -10.75 32.97
C SER A 2 -37.75 -10.60 32.06
N ARG A 3 -37.07 -11.72 31.81
CA ARG A 3 -35.92 -11.85 30.92
C ARG A 3 -36.33 -11.47 29.48
N PRO A 4 -35.53 -10.72 28.72
CA PRO A 4 -35.85 -10.42 27.33
C PRO A 4 -35.76 -11.70 26.49
N VAL A 5 -36.79 -11.95 25.69
CA VAL A 5 -36.91 -13.12 24.78
C VAL A 5 -35.71 -13.13 23.83
N GLN A 6 -34.99 -14.25 23.77
CA GLN A 6 -33.89 -14.43 22.83
C GLN A 6 -34.36 -15.15 21.57
N THR A 7 -33.65 -14.95 20.45
CA THR A 7 -33.97 -15.53 19.14
C THR A 7 -33.98 -17.06 19.11
N SER A 8 -33.36 -17.71 20.10
CA SER A 8 -33.42 -19.15 20.33
C SER A 8 -34.75 -19.66 20.89
N ASP A 9 -35.56 -18.75 21.45
CA ASP A 9 -36.80 -19.10 22.17
C ASP A 9 -38.03 -19.13 21.25
N ILE A 10 -37.83 -18.89 19.95
CA ILE A 10 -38.88 -18.80 18.95
C ILE A 10 -38.65 -19.87 17.87
N ILE A 11 -39.35 -21.00 18.01
CA ILE A 11 -39.43 -22.02 16.97
C ILE A 11 -40.49 -21.55 15.97
N PHE A 12 -40.06 -21.03 14.81
CA PHE A 12 -40.95 -20.84 13.66
C PHE A 12 -40.66 -21.86 12.55
N PRO A 13 -41.71 -22.42 11.93
CA PRO A 13 -41.57 -23.34 10.81
C PRO A 13 -41.21 -22.59 9.51
N VAL A 14 -40.26 -23.15 8.76
CA VAL A 14 -39.99 -23.00 7.32
C VAL A 14 -40.55 -21.73 6.63
N LEU A 15 -39.98 -20.56 6.91
CA LEU A 15 -40.04 -19.33 6.08
C LEU A 15 -38.78 -18.44 6.28
N SER A 16 -37.63 -19.03 6.61
CA SER A 16 -36.41 -18.31 6.98
C SER A 16 -35.59 -17.73 5.82
N THR A 17 -36.06 -17.85 4.57
CA THR A 17 -35.38 -17.30 3.38
C THR A 17 -35.60 -15.80 3.17
N ASP A 18 -36.63 -15.19 3.77
CA ASP A 18 -36.94 -13.77 3.56
C ASP A 18 -36.27 -12.80 4.54
N PHE A 19 -35.84 -13.25 5.72
CA PHE A 19 -35.28 -12.33 6.71
C PHE A 19 -33.85 -11.90 6.37
N SER A 20 -33.03 -12.80 5.85
CA SER A 20 -31.65 -12.52 5.43
C SER A 20 -31.60 -11.63 4.17
N THR A 21 -32.48 -11.88 3.20
CA THR A 21 -32.64 -11.06 2.00
C THR A 21 -33.19 -9.68 2.36
N THR A 22 -34.18 -9.59 3.27
CA THR A 22 -34.71 -8.31 3.77
C THR A 22 -33.67 -7.54 4.57
N LEU A 23 -32.91 -8.15 5.47
CA LEU A 23 -31.78 -7.51 6.18
C LEU A 23 -30.67 -7.07 5.23
N SER A 24 -30.37 -7.87 4.21
CA SER A 24 -29.36 -7.53 3.19
C SER A 24 -29.84 -6.43 2.24
N SER A 25 -31.15 -6.34 2.01
CA SER A 25 -31.81 -5.26 1.27
C SER A 25 -31.83 -3.96 2.09
N LEU A 26 -32.20 -4.05 3.37
CA LEU A 26 -32.16 -2.94 4.33
C LEU A 26 -30.73 -2.42 4.55
N ARG A 27 -29.74 -3.31 4.66
CA ARG A 27 -28.31 -2.91 4.73
C ARG A 27 -27.83 -2.26 3.42
N ARG A 28 -28.33 -2.72 2.27
CA ARG A 28 -28.04 -2.10 0.96
C ARG A 28 -28.68 -0.72 0.83
N SER A 29 -29.91 -0.53 1.32
CA SER A 29 -30.57 0.77 1.27
C SER A 29 -29.97 1.79 2.23
N THR A 30 -29.53 1.36 3.43
CA THR A 30 -28.85 2.22 4.39
C THR A 30 -27.47 2.66 3.89
N LEU A 31 -26.80 1.80 3.13
CA LEU A 31 -25.52 2.04 2.48
C LEU A 31 -25.67 2.41 0.99
N SER A 32 -26.64 3.26 0.67
CA SER A 32 -26.82 3.79 -0.69
C SER A 32 -25.81 4.90 -1.02
N ILE A 33 -25.64 5.22 -2.31
CA ILE A 33 -24.82 6.37 -2.75
C ILE A 33 -25.44 7.66 -2.23
N SER A 34 -26.77 7.81 -2.35
CA SER A 34 -27.54 8.96 -1.88
C SER A 34 -27.33 9.23 -0.39
N ASN A 35 -27.37 8.19 0.44
CA ASN A 35 -27.13 8.32 1.87
C ASN A 35 -25.71 8.80 2.19
N ARG A 36 -24.71 8.28 1.48
CA ARG A 36 -23.33 8.68 1.67
C ARG A 36 -23.07 10.11 1.22
N LEU A 37 -23.63 10.54 0.09
CA LEU A 37 -23.53 11.93 -0.36
C LEU A 37 -24.17 12.90 0.64
N ARG A 38 -25.35 12.56 1.17
CA ARG A 38 -26.01 13.34 2.22
C ARG A 38 -25.20 13.39 3.52
N SER A 39 -24.65 12.25 3.95
CA SER A 39 -23.81 12.18 5.15
C SER A 39 -22.52 13.00 4.98
N VAL A 40 -21.90 12.98 3.80
CA VAL A 40 -20.76 13.83 3.48
C VAL A 40 -21.13 15.32 3.54
N ALA A 41 -22.30 15.70 3.01
CA ALA A 41 -22.76 17.08 3.05
C ALA A 41 -23.04 17.55 4.49
N GLU A 42 -23.74 16.74 5.28
CA GLU A 42 -24.02 17.01 6.71
C GLU A 42 -22.72 17.14 7.52
N ASP A 43 -21.79 16.20 7.39
CA ASP A 43 -20.51 16.23 8.09
C ASP A 43 -19.66 17.45 7.70
N ALA A 44 -19.79 17.94 6.46
CA ALA A 44 -19.07 19.11 5.99
C ALA A 44 -19.61 20.43 6.56
N GLU A 45 -20.90 20.51 6.90
CA GLU A 45 -21.48 21.66 7.62
C GLU A 45 -20.80 21.82 8.98
N PHE A 46 -20.68 20.72 9.74
CA PHE A 46 -19.94 20.70 11.01
C PHE A 46 -18.47 21.13 10.84
N VAL A 47 -17.77 20.63 9.81
CA VAL A 47 -16.38 21.06 9.52
C VAL A 47 -16.31 22.57 9.27
N CYS A 48 -17.30 23.15 8.60
CA CYS A 48 -17.37 24.59 8.38
C CYS A 48 -17.62 25.36 9.68
N GLU A 49 -18.47 24.85 10.58
CA GLU A 49 -18.69 25.41 11.93
C GLU A 49 -17.40 25.42 12.75
N VAL A 50 -16.64 24.31 12.75
CA VAL A 50 -15.32 24.23 13.42
C VAL A 50 -14.37 25.29 12.87
N ALA A 51 -14.30 25.43 11.54
CA ALA A 51 -13.47 26.46 10.91
C ALA A 51 -13.90 27.89 11.27
N ASN A 52 -15.20 28.15 11.36
CA ASN A 52 -15.71 29.45 11.77
C ASN A 52 -15.41 29.75 13.24
N ALA A 53 -15.51 28.74 14.12
CA ALA A 53 -15.26 28.88 15.56
C ALA A 53 -13.78 29.12 15.87
N TYR A 54 -12.88 28.32 15.28
CA TYR A 54 -11.44 28.45 15.51
C TYR A 54 -10.78 29.52 14.63
N LYS A 55 -11.42 29.97 13.55
CA LYS A 55 -10.89 30.93 12.57
C LYS A 55 -9.50 30.51 12.08
N ARG A 56 -9.38 29.24 11.66
CA ARG A 56 -8.13 28.65 11.15
C ARG A 56 -8.37 28.00 9.79
N PRO A 57 -7.34 27.93 8.92
CA PRO A 57 -7.48 27.35 7.60
C PRO A 57 -7.72 25.83 7.66
N LEU A 58 -8.55 25.33 6.75
CA LEU A 58 -8.86 23.91 6.62
C LEU A 58 -7.82 23.18 5.76
N VAL A 59 -7.31 22.09 6.30
CA VAL A 59 -6.35 21.19 5.66
C VAL A 59 -6.99 19.82 5.50
N ALA A 60 -7.14 19.36 4.27
CA ALA A 60 -7.67 18.04 3.99
C ALA A 60 -6.61 16.97 4.24
N ASN A 61 -6.83 16.02 5.15
CA ASN A 61 -6.06 14.78 5.11
C ASN A 61 -6.56 13.92 3.95
N GLU A 62 -5.76 13.82 2.88
CA GLU A 62 -6.19 13.35 1.54
C GLU A 62 -6.63 11.89 1.44
N ARG A 63 -6.66 11.17 2.56
CA ARG A 63 -7.38 9.90 2.63
C ARG A 63 -8.88 10.10 2.43
N CYS A 64 -9.47 11.10 3.08
CA CYS A 64 -10.89 11.40 2.91
C CYS A 64 -11.30 12.84 3.24
N GLY A 65 -10.42 13.65 3.85
CA GLY A 65 -10.74 15.02 4.30
C GLY A 65 -11.29 15.92 3.20
N SER A 66 -10.85 15.73 1.94
CA SER A 66 -11.36 16.48 0.79
C SER A 66 -12.85 16.29 0.53
N TRP A 67 -13.42 15.15 0.94
CA TRP A 67 -14.87 14.93 0.85
C TRP A 67 -15.66 15.87 1.76
N TYR A 68 -15.08 16.31 2.89
CA TYR A 68 -15.77 17.08 3.92
C TYR A 68 -15.40 18.57 3.94
N ILE A 69 -14.58 19.04 2.99
CA ILE A 69 -14.18 20.44 2.89
C ILE A 69 -14.61 20.99 1.52
N PRO A 70 -15.51 22.00 1.48
CA PRO A 70 -15.86 22.71 0.26
C PRO A 70 -14.63 23.28 -0.46
N LEU A 71 -14.68 23.35 -1.80
CA LEU A 71 -13.53 23.72 -2.63
C LEU A 71 -12.99 25.12 -2.33
N ASP A 72 -13.87 26.09 -2.08
CA ASP A 72 -13.55 27.47 -1.73
C ASP A 72 -12.98 27.63 -0.31
N ARG A 73 -13.20 26.63 0.54
CA ARG A 73 -12.77 26.60 1.94
C ARG A 73 -11.46 25.84 2.16
N LYS A 74 -11.02 25.04 1.18
CA LYS A 74 -9.81 24.21 1.28
C LYS A 74 -8.54 25.06 1.13
N ALA A 75 -7.78 25.21 2.21
CA ALA A 75 -6.53 25.96 2.17
C ALA A 75 -5.33 25.09 1.74
N ALA A 76 -5.29 23.84 2.20
CA ALA A 76 -4.18 22.94 1.87
C ALA A 76 -4.57 21.45 1.96
N SER A 77 -3.59 20.61 1.63
CA SER A 77 -3.68 19.16 1.68
C SER A 77 -2.56 18.57 2.53
N ALA A 78 -2.85 17.49 3.23
CA ALA A 78 -1.90 16.72 4.03
C ALA A 78 -2.08 15.22 3.82
N TYR A 79 -1.06 14.45 4.18
CA TYR A 79 -1.02 13.00 4.00
C TYR A 79 -0.58 12.29 5.29
N PHE A 80 -1.41 12.35 6.32
CA PHE A 80 -1.22 11.60 7.56
C PHE A 80 -1.86 10.21 7.42
N LYS A 81 -1.05 9.16 7.41
CA LYS A 81 -1.54 7.79 7.23
C LYS A 81 -1.83 7.12 8.57
N SER A 82 -3.05 6.61 8.73
CA SER A 82 -3.47 5.91 9.96
C SER A 82 -2.57 4.75 10.35
N THR A 83 -1.96 4.06 9.38
CA THR A 83 -1.05 2.92 9.65
C THR A 83 0.18 3.32 10.45
N ASP A 84 0.58 4.59 10.38
CA ASP A 84 1.73 5.10 11.12
C ASP A 84 1.37 5.37 12.60
N GLY A 85 0.08 5.23 12.96
CA GLY A 85 -0.45 5.35 14.33
C GLY A 85 -1.19 4.09 14.81
N HIS A 86 -1.07 2.94 14.13
CA HIS A 86 -1.74 1.72 14.57
C HIS A 86 -1.16 1.21 15.88
N THR A 87 -2.00 0.61 16.73
CA THR A 87 -1.53 0.08 18.01
C THR A 87 -0.48 -1.00 17.80
N GLY A 88 0.67 -0.84 18.46
CA GLY A 88 1.86 -1.69 18.29
C GLY A 88 2.74 -1.33 17.09
N GLU A 89 2.29 -0.46 16.19
CA GLU A 89 2.95 -0.08 14.95
C GLU A 89 2.91 1.44 14.77
N TRP A 90 3.79 2.13 15.52
CA TRP A 90 3.92 3.60 15.46
C TRP A 90 5.16 3.99 14.68
N SER A 91 5.04 5.03 13.85
CA SER A 91 6.19 5.53 13.09
C SER A 91 6.07 7.01 12.73
N PHE A 92 7.21 7.66 12.56
CA PHE A 92 7.31 8.95 11.88
C PHE A 92 7.64 8.74 10.40
N SER A 93 6.81 9.27 9.50
CA SER A 93 7.02 9.08 8.07
C SER A 93 8.13 9.97 7.51
N LEU A 94 9.26 9.37 7.14
CA LEU A 94 10.35 10.05 6.42
C LEU A 94 10.03 10.38 4.95
N ARG A 95 8.80 10.11 4.50
CA ARG A 95 8.32 10.40 3.14
C ARG A 95 7.21 11.44 3.13
N ARG A 96 6.25 11.31 4.04
CA ARG A 96 5.13 12.24 4.16
C ARG A 96 5.43 13.22 5.29
N LEU A 97 6.36 14.12 5.01
CA LEU A 97 6.86 15.08 5.99
C LEU A 97 5.83 16.18 6.32
N ASN A 98 4.86 16.40 5.43
CA ASN A 98 3.80 17.41 5.56
C ASN A 98 4.32 18.83 5.87
N ILE A 99 5.46 19.22 5.26
CA ILE A 99 6.10 20.53 5.49
C ILE A 99 5.18 21.69 5.06
N GLN A 100 4.37 21.50 4.03
CA GLN A 100 3.37 22.48 3.59
C GLN A 100 2.36 22.85 4.70
N VAL A 101 2.10 21.93 5.64
CA VAL A 101 1.25 22.22 6.81
C VAL A 101 1.97 23.19 7.77
N LEU A 102 3.28 23.04 7.95
CA LEU A 102 4.09 23.96 8.78
C LEU A 102 4.13 25.36 8.19
N GLU A 103 4.24 25.48 6.87
CA GLU A 103 4.25 26.76 6.17
C GLU A 103 2.91 27.49 6.31
N LEU A 104 1.79 26.76 6.17
CA LEU A 104 0.46 27.28 6.41
C LEU A 104 0.29 27.72 7.88
N VAL A 105 0.75 26.90 8.82
CA VAL A 105 0.69 27.21 10.25
C VAL A 105 1.49 28.48 10.59
N ALA A 106 2.65 28.67 9.96
CA ALA A 106 3.44 29.89 10.16
C ALA A 106 2.72 31.16 9.66
N GLN A 107 1.90 31.04 8.61
CA GLN A 107 1.15 32.15 8.04
C GLN A 107 -0.16 32.46 8.78
N HIS A 108 -0.79 31.44 9.37
CA HIS A 108 -2.15 31.55 9.93
C HIS A 108 -2.24 31.21 11.42
N ASP A 109 -1.10 31.05 12.10
CA ASP A 109 -1.01 30.72 13.51
C ASP A 109 -1.83 29.46 13.89
N GLY A 110 -1.68 28.39 13.11
CA GLY A 110 -2.39 27.13 13.31
C GLY A 110 -3.23 26.70 12.11
N CYS A 111 -3.85 25.53 12.22
CA CYS A 111 -4.68 24.96 11.16
C CYS A 111 -5.66 23.91 11.70
N ILE A 112 -6.66 23.56 10.89
CA ILE A 112 -7.59 22.46 11.16
C ILE A 112 -7.33 21.34 10.16
N VAL A 113 -6.92 20.17 10.65
CA VAL A 113 -6.72 18.98 9.81
C VAL A 113 -7.98 18.12 9.89
N VAL A 114 -8.63 17.92 8.75
CA VAL A 114 -9.90 17.20 8.65
C VAL A 114 -9.67 15.78 8.15
N ASP A 115 -10.22 14.81 8.89
CA ASP A 115 -10.26 13.40 8.51
C ASP A 115 -11.54 12.76 9.07
N SER A 116 -11.84 11.53 8.69
CA SER A 116 -12.97 10.78 9.22
C SER A 116 -12.61 9.33 9.50
N THR A 117 -13.50 8.62 10.19
CA THR A 117 -13.34 7.19 10.44
C THR A 117 -14.69 6.51 10.49
N ARG A 118 -14.69 5.18 10.36
CA ARG A 118 -15.89 4.35 10.20
C ARG A 118 -16.09 3.43 11.39
N ARG A 119 -17.18 2.65 11.34
CA ARG A 119 -17.40 1.46 12.17
C ARG A 119 -17.35 1.74 13.68
N GLY A 120 -17.94 2.87 14.10
CA GLY A 120 -18.07 3.23 15.51
C GLY A 120 -16.77 3.67 16.20
N LYS A 121 -15.65 3.81 15.46
CA LYS A 121 -14.46 4.50 15.96
C LYS A 121 -14.80 5.96 16.20
N ARG A 122 -14.33 6.52 17.32
CA ARG A 122 -14.55 7.94 17.64
C ARG A 122 -13.65 8.86 16.79
N MET A 123 -12.46 8.38 16.44
CA MET A 123 -11.42 9.17 15.80
C MET A 123 -10.46 8.26 15.02
N PRO A 124 -9.98 8.66 13.83
CA PRO A 124 -8.97 7.91 13.10
C PRO A 124 -7.61 7.97 13.81
N ASP A 125 -6.81 6.91 13.67
CA ASP A 125 -5.44 6.84 14.23
C ASP A 125 -4.52 7.93 13.66
N ALA A 126 -4.82 8.43 12.45
CA ALA A 126 -4.12 9.57 11.86
C ALA A 126 -4.21 10.83 12.74
N LEU A 127 -5.40 11.12 13.28
CA LEU A 127 -5.66 12.28 14.14
C LEU A 127 -5.27 12.03 15.60
N SER A 128 -5.49 10.82 16.12
CA SER A 128 -5.27 10.51 17.54
C SER A 128 -3.81 10.20 17.89
N LYS A 129 -2.99 9.75 16.91
CA LYS A 129 -1.62 9.28 17.14
C LYS A 129 -0.62 9.77 16.10
N THR A 130 -0.92 9.69 14.80
CA THR A 130 0.06 10.07 13.75
C THR A 130 0.39 11.57 13.77
N ILE A 131 -0.61 12.46 13.83
CA ILE A 131 -0.39 13.91 13.96
C ILE A 131 0.30 14.26 15.28
N PRO A 132 -0.09 13.70 16.45
CA PRO A 132 0.68 13.85 17.68
C PRO A 132 2.17 13.52 17.59
N ILE A 133 2.51 12.37 17.00
CA ILE A 133 3.91 11.99 16.77
C ILE A 133 4.57 13.02 15.86
N TRP A 134 3.90 13.43 14.79
CA TRP A 134 4.43 14.43 13.86
C TRP A 134 4.69 15.78 14.53
N CYS A 135 3.77 16.29 15.35
CA CYS A 135 3.96 17.52 16.13
C CYS A 135 5.15 17.41 17.08
N ALA A 136 5.27 16.29 17.82
CA ALA A 136 6.36 16.07 18.77
C ALA A 136 7.74 16.08 18.08
N ILE A 137 7.87 15.41 16.94
CA ILE A 137 9.13 15.36 16.17
C ILE A 137 9.47 16.71 15.56
N TRP A 138 8.50 17.42 14.96
CA TRP A 138 8.77 18.75 14.44
C TRP A 138 9.09 19.76 15.53
N ASN A 139 8.43 19.71 16.68
CA ASN A 139 8.79 20.54 17.81
C ASN A 139 10.23 20.30 18.26
N ALA A 140 10.65 19.04 18.40
CA ALA A 140 12.02 18.72 18.77
C ALA A 140 13.06 19.11 17.70
N LEU A 141 12.71 19.02 16.41
CA LEU A 141 13.58 19.49 15.32
C LEU A 141 13.69 21.02 15.28
N LEU A 142 12.59 21.74 15.50
CA LEU A 142 12.55 23.20 15.40
C LEU A 142 13.02 23.90 16.67
N PHE A 143 12.73 23.33 17.84
CA PHE A 143 13.06 23.87 19.16
C PHE A 143 13.83 22.82 19.98
N PRO A 144 15.13 22.59 19.67
CA PRO A 144 15.93 21.59 20.37
C PRO A 144 15.99 21.87 21.88
N SER A 145 15.71 20.84 22.68
CA SER A 145 15.83 20.84 24.14
C SER A 145 16.65 19.61 24.56
N PRO A 146 17.40 19.65 25.70
CA PRO A 146 17.99 18.45 26.27
C PRO A 146 16.95 17.41 26.71
N ASP A 147 15.69 17.82 26.91
CA ASP A 147 14.61 16.93 27.33
C ASP A 147 14.08 16.04 26.19
N ALA A 148 13.47 14.92 26.55
CA ALA A 148 12.81 14.06 25.58
C ALA A 148 11.65 14.79 24.87
N PRO A 149 11.40 14.51 23.58
CA PRO A 149 10.28 15.11 22.85
C PRO A 149 8.95 14.88 23.57
N THR A 150 8.16 15.95 23.75
CA THR A 150 6.87 15.86 24.45
C THR A 150 5.76 15.39 23.51
N LEU A 151 5.06 14.32 23.89
CA LEU A 151 3.90 13.79 23.17
C LEU A 151 2.59 14.34 23.75
N HIS A 152 1.61 14.62 22.88
CA HIS A 152 0.25 14.97 23.30
C HIS A 152 -0.77 14.09 22.57
N THR A 153 -1.51 13.25 23.30
CA THR A 153 -2.53 12.36 22.73
C THR A 153 -3.88 12.54 23.43
N PRO A 154 -5.02 12.26 22.76
CA PRO A 154 -6.34 12.39 23.39
C PRO A 154 -6.60 11.25 24.37
N HIS A 155 -6.79 11.56 25.65
CA HIS A 155 -7.01 10.57 26.73
C HIS A 155 -8.26 9.69 26.53
N THR A 156 -9.24 10.16 25.76
CA THR A 156 -10.47 9.42 25.45
C THR A 156 -10.27 8.33 24.40
N THR A 157 -9.13 8.29 23.72
CA THR A 157 -8.88 7.36 22.59
C THR A 157 -7.54 6.64 22.73
N VAL A 158 -6.53 7.27 23.33
CA VAL A 158 -5.21 6.68 23.56
C VAL A 158 -5.03 6.46 25.06
N SER A 159 -4.81 5.21 25.45
CA SER A 159 -4.59 4.87 26.86
C SER A 159 -3.24 5.42 27.38
N PRO A 160 -3.07 5.63 28.70
CA PRO A 160 -1.79 6.04 29.26
C PRO A 160 -0.64 5.07 28.94
N SER A 161 -0.93 3.76 28.88
CA SER A 161 0.06 2.75 28.49
C SER A 161 0.49 2.90 27.03
N GLU A 162 -0.46 3.07 26.12
CA GLU A 162 -0.18 3.29 24.70
C GLU A 162 0.61 4.59 24.50
N HIS A 163 0.22 5.67 25.18
CA HIS A 163 0.94 6.94 25.18
C HIS A 163 2.41 6.75 25.60
N ALA A 164 2.67 6.06 26.71
CA ALA A 164 4.03 5.83 27.21
C ALA A 164 4.88 5.03 26.22
N GLN A 165 4.30 4.02 25.56
CA GLN A 165 4.98 3.23 24.52
C GLN A 165 5.35 4.08 23.30
N ILE A 166 4.45 4.96 22.85
CA ILE A 166 4.75 5.89 21.75
C ILE A 166 5.86 6.87 22.17
N SER A 167 5.75 7.46 23.37
CA SER A 167 6.73 8.41 23.90
C SER A 167 8.15 7.81 23.95
N ALA A 168 8.28 6.53 24.32
CA ALA A 168 9.56 5.83 24.35
C ALA A 168 10.23 5.69 22.96
N LEU A 169 9.46 5.76 21.87
CA LEU A 169 9.97 5.67 20.49
C LEU A 169 10.37 7.02 19.89
N LEU A 170 9.99 8.14 20.50
CA LEU A 170 10.17 9.48 19.91
C LEU A 170 11.64 9.84 19.66
N SER A 171 12.55 9.46 20.56
CA SER A 171 13.99 9.72 20.35
C SER A 171 14.54 9.00 19.11
N THR A 172 14.07 7.78 18.84
CA THR A 172 14.44 7.01 17.64
C THR A 172 13.89 7.65 16.37
N PHE A 173 12.66 8.15 16.43
CA PHE A 173 12.04 8.87 15.31
C PHE A 173 12.75 10.20 15.05
N LEU A 174 13.12 10.93 16.11
CA LEU A 174 13.86 12.19 16.02
C LEU A 174 15.23 11.97 15.37
N ALA A 175 15.98 10.96 15.81
CA ALA A 175 17.27 10.61 15.19
C ALA A 175 17.12 10.29 13.69
N SER A 176 16.07 9.54 13.33
CA SER A 176 15.77 9.22 11.93
C SER A 176 15.39 10.44 11.10
N ALA A 177 14.66 11.39 11.69
CA ALA A 177 14.26 12.63 11.03
C ALA A 177 15.43 13.63 10.90
N ALA A 178 16.28 13.74 11.93
CA ALA A 178 17.49 14.55 11.89
C ALA A 178 18.47 14.08 10.80
N ALA A 179 18.57 12.76 10.59
CA ALA A 179 19.37 12.17 9.53
C ALA A 179 18.92 12.56 8.10
N LEU A 180 17.73 13.13 7.92
CA LEU A 180 17.30 13.65 6.62
C LEU A 180 17.98 14.97 6.23
N ASN A 181 18.63 15.66 7.18
CA ASN A 181 19.28 16.97 6.98
C ASN A 181 18.37 17.99 6.27
N LEU A 182 17.12 18.08 6.74
CA LEU A 182 16.12 18.99 6.15
C LEU A 182 16.51 20.46 6.40
N PRO A 183 16.15 21.39 5.50
CA PRO A 183 16.44 22.82 5.65
C PRO A 183 15.55 23.48 6.73
N VAL A 184 15.75 23.11 7.99
CA VAL A 184 14.93 23.55 9.14
C VAL A 184 15.12 25.01 9.52
N ALA A 185 16.22 25.65 9.08
CA ALA A 185 16.53 27.05 9.42
C ALA A 185 15.43 28.02 8.95
N ARG A 186 14.90 27.83 7.73
CA ARG A 186 13.78 28.62 7.20
C ARG A 186 12.54 28.45 8.07
N LEU A 187 12.22 27.20 8.44
CA LEU A 187 11.07 26.89 9.28
C LEU A 187 11.19 27.45 10.70
N ARG A 188 12.37 27.42 11.32
CA ARG A 188 12.63 28.05 12.63
C ARG A 188 12.50 29.57 12.60
N THR A 189 12.73 30.17 11.43
CA THR A 189 12.53 31.61 11.26
C THR A 189 11.04 31.96 11.23
N ALA A 190 10.23 31.10 10.60
CA ALA A 190 8.79 31.31 10.44
C ALA A 190 7.95 30.86 11.64
N LEU A 191 8.28 29.72 12.27
CA LEU A 191 7.57 29.16 13.42
C LEU A 191 8.29 29.52 14.72
N LYS A 192 7.62 30.30 15.57
CA LYS A 192 8.17 30.79 16.85
C LYS A 192 7.59 30.08 18.07
N LYS A 193 6.44 29.43 17.92
CA LYS A 193 5.77 28.66 18.98
C LYS A 193 5.80 27.17 18.63
N PRO A 194 5.80 26.26 19.62
CA PRO A 194 5.62 24.84 19.36
C PRO A 194 4.23 24.54 18.79
N LEU A 195 4.11 23.44 18.06
CA LEU A 195 2.85 22.90 17.57
C LEU A 195 2.14 22.14 18.70
N ARG A 196 0.82 22.29 18.84
CA ARG A 196 0.03 21.54 19.82
C ARG A 196 -1.19 20.91 19.15
N PRO A 197 -1.33 19.58 19.12
CA PRO A 197 -2.54 18.95 18.64
C PRO A 197 -3.69 19.19 19.64
N LEU A 198 -4.85 19.54 19.11
CA LEU A 198 -6.14 19.60 19.80
C LEU A 198 -7.11 18.68 19.06
N TRP A 199 -8.14 18.15 19.71
CA TRP A 199 -9.06 17.21 19.07
C TRP A 199 -10.50 17.65 19.18
N VAL A 200 -11.19 17.64 18.04
CA VAL A 200 -12.57 18.07 17.91
C VAL A 200 -13.36 16.99 17.18
N THR A 201 -14.52 16.69 17.72
CA THR A 201 -15.52 15.76 17.16
C THR A 201 -16.89 16.44 17.20
N PRO A 202 -17.92 15.92 16.52
CA PRO A 202 -19.26 16.52 16.58
C PRO A 202 -19.86 16.59 17.98
N ASP A 203 -19.40 15.77 18.92
CA ASP A 203 -19.81 15.82 20.34
C ASP A 203 -19.05 16.90 21.16
N SER A 204 -18.05 17.55 20.57
CA SER A 204 -17.17 18.49 21.27
C SER A 204 -17.79 19.90 21.30
N PRO A 205 -17.73 20.61 22.44
CA PRO A 205 -18.13 22.01 22.46
C PRO A 205 -17.16 22.83 21.61
N LEU A 206 -17.69 23.71 20.76
CA LEU A 206 -16.89 24.65 20.00
C LEU A 206 -16.63 25.92 20.83
N PRO A 207 -15.45 26.54 20.69
CA PRO A 207 -15.17 27.79 21.39
C PRO A 207 -16.16 28.87 20.93
N THR A 208 -16.64 29.67 21.87
CA THR A 208 -17.33 30.91 21.51
C THR A 208 -16.32 31.85 20.85
N PRO A 209 -16.70 32.59 19.80
CA PRO A 209 -15.81 33.57 19.20
C PRO A 209 -15.40 34.60 20.27
N SER A 210 -14.15 34.55 20.76
CA SER A 210 -13.61 35.64 21.56
C SER A 210 -13.33 36.84 20.64
N GLU A 211 -13.58 38.05 21.12
CA GLU A 211 -13.18 39.28 20.44
C GLU A 211 -11.65 39.47 20.49
N ASP A 212 -10.99 38.87 21.48
CA ASP A 212 -9.54 38.89 21.65
C ASP A 212 -8.88 37.84 20.73
N GLY A 213 -8.14 38.35 19.74
CA GLY A 213 -7.69 37.62 18.55
C GLY A 213 -6.58 36.57 18.72
N ASP A 214 -6.15 36.22 19.94
CA ASP A 214 -5.18 35.13 20.15
C ASP A 214 -5.58 34.24 21.34
N ALA A 215 -6.32 33.17 21.04
CA ALA A 215 -6.73 32.18 22.02
C ALA A 215 -5.59 31.21 22.44
N PHE A 216 -4.43 31.24 21.76
CA PHE A 216 -3.35 30.25 21.94
C PHE A 216 -1.95 30.92 21.95
N PRO A 217 -1.62 31.72 22.97
CA PRO A 217 -0.37 32.48 23.00
C PRO A 217 0.89 31.61 23.08
N ASP A 218 0.81 30.40 23.65
CA ASP A 218 1.98 29.55 23.92
C ASP A 218 2.30 28.54 22.81
N PHE A 219 1.38 28.31 21.86
CA PHE A 219 1.54 27.29 20.83
C PHE A 219 0.73 27.60 19.57
N HIS A 220 1.12 27.00 18.45
CA HIS A 220 0.28 26.96 17.25
C HIS A 220 -0.68 25.75 17.34
N PRO A 221 -2.01 25.95 17.36
CA PRO A 221 -2.97 24.86 17.45
C PRO A 221 -3.04 24.08 16.13
N ILE A 222 -2.92 22.76 16.22
CA ILE A 222 -3.23 21.81 15.14
C ILE A 222 -4.54 21.13 15.52
N ILE A 223 -5.67 21.66 15.06
CA ILE A 223 -6.99 21.15 15.40
C ILE A 223 -7.26 19.90 14.56
N CYS A 224 -7.16 18.73 15.17
CA CYS A 224 -7.52 17.44 14.60
C CYS A 224 -9.05 17.26 14.61
N CYS A 225 -9.70 17.61 13.50
CA CYS A 225 -11.15 17.55 13.35
C CYS A 225 -11.58 16.21 12.75
N THR A 226 -12.27 15.40 13.56
CA THR A 226 -13.00 14.23 13.03
C THR A 226 -14.34 14.71 12.49
N ALA A 227 -14.54 14.67 11.18
CA ALA A 227 -15.73 15.21 10.54
C ALA A 227 -17.01 14.49 10.98
N SER A 228 -16.99 13.15 10.91
CA SER A 228 -18.19 12.34 11.11
C SER A 228 -18.52 12.07 12.57
N ARG A 229 -19.80 12.13 12.93
CA ARG A 229 -20.28 11.71 14.26
C ARG A 229 -20.12 10.21 14.47
N ARG A 230 -19.88 9.80 15.72
CA ARG A 230 -19.71 8.39 16.08
C ARG A 230 -21.06 7.67 16.10
N VAL A 231 -21.12 6.50 15.45
CA VAL A 231 -22.29 5.61 15.41
C VAL A 231 -21.97 4.32 16.18
N PRO A 232 -22.43 4.14 17.44
CA PRO A 232 -22.04 3.00 18.29
C PRO A 232 -22.70 1.65 17.93
N GLY A 233 -23.92 1.68 17.37
CA GLY A 233 -24.64 0.52 16.83
C GLY A 233 -24.76 0.69 15.32
N GLY A 234 -24.57 -0.38 14.52
CA GLY A 234 -24.37 -0.27 13.07
C GLY A 234 -25.37 0.63 12.34
N GLU A 235 -24.94 1.19 11.21
CA GLU A 235 -25.57 2.30 10.45
C GLU A 235 -27.06 2.11 10.05
N ALA A 236 -27.58 0.89 10.17
CA ALA A 236 -29.00 0.60 9.93
C ALA A 236 -29.96 1.26 10.93
N SER A 237 -29.49 1.68 12.11
CA SER A 237 -30.31 2.40 13.11
C SER A 237 -30.32 3.92 12.95
N GLU A 238 -29.52 4.48 12.04
CA GLU A 238 -29.21 5.91 11.99
C GLU A 238 -30.00 6.70 10.94
N GLY A 239 -31.17 6.22 10.54
CA GLY A 239 -32.05 6.94 9.60
C GLY A 239 -31.43 7.20 8.23
N GLY A 240 -30.41 6.42 7.83
CA GLY A 240 -29.71 6.58 6.56
C GLY A 240 -28.42 7.41 6.64
N TYR A 241 -27.99 7.87 7.82
CA TYR A 241 -26.66 8.46 8.00
C TYR A 241 -25.56 7.38 8.00
N VAL A 242 -24.45 7.66 7.31
CA VAL A 242 -23.30 6.78 7.14
C VAL A 242 -22.05 7.44 7.72
N GLN A 243 -21.60 6.93 8.86
CA GLN A 243 -20.39 7.44 9.52
C GLN A 243 -19.16 7.26 8.61
N GLY A 244 -18.42 8.35 8.37
CA GLY A 244 -17.15 8.29 7.65
C GLY A 244 -17.33 7.90 6.19
N ALA A 245 -18.43 8.32 5.56
CA ALA A 245 -18.78 7.98 4.18
C ALA A 245 -17.63 8.23 3.18
N GLY A 246 -16.86 9.31 3.35
CA GLY A 246 -15.69 9.62 2.53
C GLY A 246 -14.49 8.67 2.70
N ASP A 247 -14.33 8.01 3.86
CA ASP A 247 -13.21 7.09 4.15
C ASP A 247 -13.29 5.76 3.36
N ASP A 248 -14.45 5.45 2.78
CA ASP A 248 -14.66 4.26 1.93
C ASP A 248 -15.09 4.60 0.51
N SER A 249 -14.80 5.81 0.04
CA SER A 249 -15.20 6.28 -1.29
C SER A 249 -14.83 5.31 -2.41
N GLU A 250 -13.70 4.59 -2.29
CA GLU A 250 -13.30 3.53 -3.23
C GLU A 250 -14.38 2.44 -3.43
N GLY A 251 -15.19 2.16 -2.41
CA GLY A 251 -16.21 1.10 -2.42
C GLY A 251 -17.59 1.51 -2.93
N TRP A 252 -17.87 2.82 -3.11
CA TRP A 252 -19.21 3.30 -3.49
C TRP A 252 -19.25 4.47 -4.47
N ALA A 253 -18.16 5.23 -4.61
CA ALA A 253 -18.19 6.49 -5.33
C ALA A 253 -18.33 6.34 -6.85
N CYS A 254 -18.22 5.13 -7.40
CA CYS A 254 -18.39 4.86 -8.85
C CYS A 254 -17.52 5.77 -9.75
N GLY A 255 -16.33 6.18 -9.29
CA GLY A 255 -15.44 7.10 -10.00
C GLY A 255 -15.64 8.58 -9.68
N LEU A 256 -16.63 8.94 -8.86
CA LEU A 256 -16.81 10.29 -8.32
C LEU A 256 -15.61 10.67 -7.44
N THR A 257 -15.11 11.88 -7.64
CA THR A 257 -14.05 12.47 -6.81
C THR A 257 -14.63 13.58 -5.94
N ALA A 258 -13.98 13.90 -4.82
CA ALA A 258 -14.44 14.99 -3.95
C ALA A 258 -14.59 16.35 -4.70
N PRO A 259 -13.67 16.77 -5.59
CA PRO A 259 -13.87 17.99 -6.36
C PRO A 259 -15.09 17.95 -7.28
N LEU A 260 -15.36 16.81 -7.93
CA LEU A 260 -16.57 16.64 -8.75
C LEU A 260 -17.83 16.67 -7.89
N PHE A 261 -17.80 16.06 -6.71
CA PHE A 261 -18.91 16.13 -5.75
C PHE A 261 -19.22 17.58 -5.40
N TRP A 262 -18.23 18.36 -4.97
CA TRP A 262 -18.43 19.75 -4.58
C TRP A 262 -18.87 20.65 -5.74
N THR A 263 -18.31 20.45 -6.93
CA THR A 263 -18.70 21.22 -8.13
C THR A 263 -20.15 20.96 -8.53
N HIS A 264 -20.65 19.74 -8.34
CA HIS A 264 -21.97 19.30 -8.79
C HIS A 264 -22.89 18.88 -7.65
N GLN A 265 -22.67 19.42 -6.44
CA GLN A 265 -23.29 18.94 -5.21
C GLN A 265 -24.82 18.93 -5.30
N ALA A 266 -25.42 20.04 -5.73
CA ALA A 266 -26.87 20.17 -5.86
C ALA A 266 -27.48 19.15 -6.83
N ARG A 267 -26.83 18.92 -7.99
CA ARG A 267 -27.26 17.91 -8.98
C ARG A 267 -27.17 16.52 -8.37
N LEU A 268 -26.05 16.18 -7.74
CA LEU A 268 -25.83 14.85 -7.14
C LEU A 268 -26.80 14.58 -5.98
N LEU A 269 -27.05 15.55 -5.09
CA LEU A 269 -27.96 15.37 -3.95
C LEU A 269 -29.44 15.30 -4.36
N SER A 270 -29.81 15.88 -5.50
CA SER A 270 -31.18 15.82 -6.05
C SER A 270 -31.44 14.64 -6.99
N THR A 271 -30.39 13.93 -7.41
CA THR A 271 -30.50 12.78 -8.33
C THR A 271 -30.97 11.54 -7.57
N GLY A 272 -31.94 10.81 -8.12
CA GLY A 272 -32.41 9.56 -7.52
C GLY A 272 -31.34 8.45 -7.54
N GLU A 273 -31.37 7.55 -6.55
CA GLU A 273 -30.36 6.49 -6.37
C GLU A 273 -30.10 5.65 -7.63
N ALA A 274 -31.16 5.37 -8.42
CA ALA A 274 -31.05 4.57 -9.64
C ALA A 274 -30.24 5.27 -10.74
N ASP A 275 -30.27 6.60 -10.79
CA ASP A 275 -29.65 7.40 -11.85
C ASP A 275 -28.24 7.89 -11.48
N LEU A 276 -27.89 7.86 -10.18
CA LEU A 276 -26.61 8.34 -9.67
C LEU A 276 -25.39 7.73 -10.37
N PRO A 277 -25.29 6.40 -10.61
CA PRO A 277 -24.14 5.84 -11.31
C PRO A 277 -23.94 6.42 -12.73
N ALA A 278 -25.03 6.67 -13.46
CA ALA A 278 -24.97 7.23 -14.80
C ALA A 278 -24.53 8.70 -14.79
N VAL A 279 -25.08 9.49 -13.86
CA VAL A 279 -24.68 10.89 -13.65
C VAL A 279 -23.21 10.99 -13.25
N ILE A 280 -22.74 10.12 -12.34
CA ILE A 280 -21.33 10.10 -11.93
C ILE A 280 -20.41 9.78 -13.13
N ALA A 281 -20.79 8.81 -13.97
CA ALA A 281 -20.01 8.46 -15.16
C ALA A 281 -19.99 9.58 -16.21
N GLU A 282 -21.06 10.36 -16.33
CA GLU A 282 -21.11 11.58 -17.15
C GLU A 282 -20.15 12.65 -16.60
N LEU A 283 -20.28 13.00 -15.32
CA LEU A 283 -19.42 14.00 -14.66
C LEU A 283 -17.93 13.63 -14.72
N GLY A 284 -17.60 12.34 -14.59
CA GLY A 284 -16.24 11.85 -14.72
C GLY A 284 -15.64 12.11 -16.12
N ARG A 285 -16.45 11.96 -17.18
CA ARG A 285 -16.04 12.26 -18.56
C ARG A 285 -15.86 13.76 -18.79
N GLU A 286 -16.77 14.58 -18.27
CA GLU A 286 -16.66 16.05 -18.35
C GLU A 286 -15.44 16.58 -17.59
N GLY A 287 -15.18 16.05 -16.39
CA GLY A 287 -14.01 16.39 -15.58
C GLY A 287 -12.69 16.05 -16.27
N ALA A 288 -12.62 14.89 -16.94
CA ALA A 288 -11.46 14.51 -17.73
C ALA A 288 -11.23 15.44 -18.94
N ALA A 289 -12.30 15.92 -19.57
CA ALA A 289 -12.21 16.85 -20.70
C ALA A 289 -11.82 18.28 -20.29
N LYS A 290 -12.25 18.75 -19.11
CA LYS A 290 -11.91 20.09 -18.58
C LYS A 290 -10.58 20.14 -17.82
N GLY A 291 -10.09 19.01 -17.30
CA GLY A 291 -8.84 18.89 -16.55
C GLY A 291 -7.56 18.94 -17.40
N SER A 292 -7.66 19.11 -18.72
CA SER A 292 -6.52 19.18 -19.65
C SER A 292 -5.82 20.56 -19.70
N GLY A 293 -5.98 21.39 -18.66
CA GLY A 293 -5.13 22.56 -18.47
C GLY A 293 -3.72 22.11 -18.12
N ALA A 294 -2.69 22.66 -18.76
CA ALA A 294 -1.30 22.24 -18.58
C ALA A 294 -0.89 22.33 -17.10
N ALA A 295 -0.82 21.19 -16.40
CA ALA A 295 -0.25 21.14 -15.07
C ALA A 295 1.22 21.55 -15.16
N GLU A 296 1.64 22.55 -14.40
CA GLU A 296 3.03 23.02 -14.40
C GLU A 296 3.96 21.97 -13.75
N ALA A 297 5.18 21.83 -14.26
CA ALA A 297 6.17 20.95 -13.64
C ALA A 297 6.76 21.61 -12.39
N VAL A 298 6.95 20.83 -11.33
CA VAL A 298 7.51 21.31 -10.07
C VAL A 298 9.02 21.18 -10.08
N ARG A 299 9.74 22.29 -9.82
CA ARG A 299 11.20 22.27 -9.65
C ARG A 299 11.58 21.55 -8.37
N VAL A 300 12.55 20.65 -8.44
CA VAL A 300 13.01 19.88 -7.29
C VAL A 300 14.17 20.61 -6.60
N GLY A 301 13.86 21.44 -5.60
CA GLY A 301 14.87 22.08 -4.76
C GLY A 301 15.70 21.06 -3.96
N PRO A 302 17.00 21.33 -3.70
CA PRO A 302 17.76 22.54 -4.00
C PRO A 302 18.27 22.64 -5.45
N THR A 303 17.91 21.72 -6.34
CA THR A 303 18.38 21.80 -7.73
C THR A 303 17.68 22.93 -8.50
N GLU A 304 18.39 23.49 -9.47
CA GLU A 304 17.84 24.45 -10.44
C GLU A 304 17.58 23.83 -11.82
N TRP A 305 17.98 22.57 -12.01
CA TRP A 305 17.99 21.88 -13.30
C TRP A 305 16.97 20.72 -13.41
N LEU A 306 16.39 20.22 -12.31
CA LEU A 306 15.49 19.06 -12.34
C LEU A 306 14.04 19.43 -11.99
N TYR A 307 13.10 18.98 -12.83
CA TYR A 307 11.67 19.24 -12.70
C TYR A 307 10.88 17.93 -12.78
N VAL A 308 9.75 17.85 -12.06
CA VAL A 308 8.85 16.69 -12.04
C VAL A 308 7.43 17.13 -12.37
N GLY A 309 6.76 16.47 -13.31
CA GLY A 309 5.42 16.88 -13.73
C GLY A 309 4.55 15.78 -14.33
N ALA A 310 3.30 16.11 -14.62
CA ALA A 310 2.43 15.25 -15.42
C ALA A 310 2.84 15.28 -16.91
N LEU A 311 2.28 14.40 -17.75
CA LEU A 311 2.62 14.36 -19.17
C LEU A 311 2.37 15.68 -19.90
N ASP A 312 1.31 16.41 -19.54
CA ASP A 312 0.98 17.69 -20.17
C ASP A 312 1.99 18.80 -19.79
N ALA A 313 2.64 18.68 -18.62
CA ALA A 313 3.71 19.58 -18.21
C ALA A 313 4.89 19.57 -19.18
N ALA A 314 5.22 18.38 -19.72
CA ALA A 314 6.30 18.23 -20.69
C ALA A 314 6.02 18.94 -22.02
N LYS A 315 4.75 19.10 -22.37
CA LYS A 315 4.30 19.73 -23.62
C LYS A 315 4.27 21.25 -23.50
N GLY A 316 3.88 21.77 -22.34
CA GLY A 316 3.76 23.21 -22.09
C GLY A 316 5.06 23.90 -21.64
N GLY A 317 6.03 23.15 -21.09
CA GLY A 317 7.24 23.75 -20.51
C GLY A 317 8.41 23.97 -21.47
N GLU A 318 9.14 25.07 -21.26
CA GLU A 318 10.43 25.36 -21.89
C GLU A 318 11.56 24.57 -21.21
N PHE A 319 11.59 23.25 -21.47
CA PHE A 319 12.68 22.37 -21.01
C PHE A 319 13.63 22.03 -22.14
N ASP A 320 14.92 21.98 -21.83
CA ASP A 320 15.99 21.59 -22.76
C ASP A 320 15.97 20.09 -23.03
N ALA A 321 15.52 19.31 -22.04
CA ALA A 321 15.40 17.86 -22.11
C ALA A 321 14.18 17.32 -21.35
N VAL A 322 13.66 16.19 -21.82
CA VAL A 322 12.48 15.53 -21.24
C VAL A 322 12.72 14.02 -21.13
N VAL A 323 12.45 13.48 -19.95
CA VAL A 323 12.29 12.03 -19.71
C VAL A 323 10.80 11.76 -19.49
N MET A 324 10.19 11.04 -20.42
CA MET A 324 8.76 10.71 -20.36
C MET A 324 8.54 9.24 -20.01
N CYS A 325 7.82 9.00 -18.91
CA CYS A 325 7.44 7.68 -18.41
C CYS A 325 5.97 7.41 -18.79
N ALA A 326 5.76 6.72 -19.91
CA ALA A 326 4.43 6.44 -20.47
C ALA A 326 4.45 5.15 -21.31
N GLU A 327 3.28 4.60 -21.63
CA GLU A 327 3.16 3.39 -22.46
C GLU A 327 3.65 3.63 -23.90
N SER A 328 3.28 4.78 -24.46
CA SER A 328 3.67 5.22 -25.80
C SER A 328 4.59 6.44 -25.75
N ALA A 329 5.40 6.59 -26.78
CA ALA A 329 6.20 7.80 -26.98
C ALA A 329 5.31 8.94 -27.49
N ASP A 330 5.73 10.18 -27.19
CA ASP A 330 5.12 11.39 -27.74
C ASP A 330 5.96 11.84 -28.94
N GLU A 331 5.40 11.70 -30.14
CA GLU A 331 6.11 11.99 -31.38
C GLU A 331 6.39 13.49 -31.57
N GLY A 332 5.58 14.36 -30.97
CA GLY A 332 5.81 15.81 -30.98
C GLY A 332 7.05 16.20 -30.17
N LEU A 333 7.16 15.67 -28.95
CA LEU A 333 8.34 15.85 -28.10
C LEU A 333 9.57 15.19 -28.73
N ARG A 334 9.43 13.99 -29.29
CA ARG A 334 10.52 13.29 -29.96
C ARG A 334 11.07 14.07 -31.14
N GLY A 335 10.19 14.64 -31.98
CA GLY A 335 10.59 15.48 -33.10
C GLY A 335 11.29 16.77 -32.66
N ARG A 336 10.77 17.44 -31.63
CA ARG A 336 11.29 18.71 -31.10
C ARG A 336 12.64 18.56 -30.41
N LEU A 337 12.78 17.57 -29.53
CA LEU A 337 13.94 17.43 -28.63
C LEU A 337 15.00 16.45 -29.14
N LYS A 338 14.65 15.56 -30.08
CA LYS A 338 15.57 14.59 -30.69
C LYS A 338 16.33 13.76 -29.62
N SER A 339 17.65 13.88 -29.55
CA SER A 339 18.49 13.18 -28.57
C SER A 339 18.27 13.64 -27.12
N ARG A 340 17.62 14.79 -26.91
CA ARG A 340 17.26 15.32 -25.57
C ARG A 340 15.87 14.85 -25.11
N TYR A 341 15.30 13.85 -25.76
CA TYR A 341 14.08 13.18 -25.32
C TYR A 341 14.34 11.70 -25.04
N LEU A 342 14.02 11.27 -23.82
CA LEU A 342 14.08 9.87 -23.41
C LEU A 342 12.67 9.36 -23.13
N HIS A 343 12.26 8.31 -23.83
CA HIS A 343 11.03 7.57 -23.52
C HIS A 343 11.37 6.35 -22.66
N LEU A 344 10.82 6.32 -21.45
CA LEU A 344 10.81 5.15 -20.58
C LEU A 344 9.44 4.47 -20.71
N ARG A 345 9.41 3.25 -21.25
CA ARG A 345 8.16 2.52 -21.52
C ARG A 345 7.59 1.97 -20.22
N CYS A 346 6.77 2.76 -19.54
CA CYS A 346 6.16 2.41 -18.26
C CYS A 346 4.64 2.51 -18.36
N GLY A 347 3.93 1.45 -17.97
CA GLY A 347 2.48 1.50 -17.74
C GLY A 347 2.09 2.39 -16.55
N THR A 348 0.83 2.29 -16.12
CA THR A 348 0.34 2.97 -14.91
C THR A 348 0.36 2.07 -13.67
N GLY A 349 0.38 2.68 -12.49
CA GLY A 349 0.30 1.99 -11.20
C GLY A 349 1.39 0.94 -11.00
N LYS A 350 1.03 -0.18 -10.36
CA LYS A 350 1.98 -1.24 -9.97
C LYS A 350 2.68 -1.89 -11.17
N LEU A 351 2.02 -1.99 -12.32
CA LEU A 351 2.62 -2.53 -13.54
C LEU A 351 3.70 -1.58 -14.06
N GLY A 352 3.40 -0.28 -14.15
CA GLY A 352 4.37 0.74 -14.50
C GLY A 352 5.58 0.78 -13.56
N SER A 353 5.36 0.64 -12.25
CA SER A 353 6.46 0.53 -11.28
C SER A 353 7.38 -0.66 -11.54
N ARG A 354 6.86 -1.77 -12.05
CA ARG A 354 7.66 -2.95 -12.41
C ARG A 354 8.44 -2.70 -13.69
N ASP A 355 7.79 -2.16 -14.72
CA ASP A 355 8.42 -1.84 -16.01
C ASP A 355 9.56 -0.83 -15.85
N LEU A 356 9.41 0.12 -14.90
CA LEU A 356 10.47 1.06 -14.53
C LEU A 356 11.80 0.37 -14.21
N ARG A 357 11.79 -0.83 -13.61
CA ARG A 357 13.02 -1.53 -13.21
C ARG A 357 13.92 -1.86 -14.40
N THR A 358 13.35 -2.15 -15.56
CA THR A 358 14.10 -2.45 -16.80
C THR A 358 14.40 -1.21 -17.62
N GLU A 359 13.59 -0.16 -17.47
CA GLU A 359 13.70 1.07 -18.25
C GLU A 359 14.65 2.09 -17.62
N ILE A 360 14.68 2.18 -16.28
CA ILE A 360 15.46 3.19 -15.56
C ILE A 360 16.97 3.22 -15.86
N PRO A 361 17.67 2.11 -16.19
CA PRO A 361 19.10 2.18 -16.54
C PRO A 361 19.39 3.05 -17.77
N LYS A 362 18.42 3.27 -18.66
CA LYS A 362 18.57 4.16 -19.83
C LYS A 362 18.88 5.60 -19.43
N ILE A 363 18.56 6.01 -18.20
CA ILE A 363 18.87 7.34 -17.69
C ILE A 363 20.38 7.61 -17.67
N GLU A 364 21.22 6.59 -17.47
CA GLU A 364 22.67 6.78 -17.35
C GLU A 364 23.31 7.16 -18.69
N GLY A 365 22.83 6.55 -19.79
CA GLY A 365 23.23 6.92 -21.14
C GLY A 365 22.74 8.33 -21.48
N PHE A 366 21.47 8.59 -21.20
CA PHE A 366 20.85 9.89 -21.47
C PHE A 366 21.52 11.06 -20.74
N MET A 367 21.82 10.91 -19.45
CA MET A 367 22.44 11.95 -18.64
C MET A 367 23.90 12.23 -19.02
N ARG A 368 24.59 11.25 -19.59
CA ARG A 368 25.97 11.37 -20.08
C ARG A 368 26.07 12.28 -21.30
N ASP A 369 25.08 12.19 -22.19
CA ASP A 369 25.05 12.91 -23.46
C ASP A 369 24.37 14.29 -23.33
N LEU A 370 23.71 14.55 -22.19
CA LEU A 370 22.96 15.78 -21.96
C LEU A 370 23.88 16.93 -21.48
N PRO A 371 23.84 18.14 -22.09
CA PRO A 371 24.63 19.30 -21.67
C PRO A 371 24.42 19.65 -20.19
N GLU A 372 25.45 20.12 -19.49
CA GLU A 372 25.45 20.30 -18.02
C GLU A 372 24.42 21.32 -17.53
N ASP A 373 24.17 22.37 -18.31
CA ASP A 373 23.25 23.48 -18.04
C ASP A 373 21.78 23.20 -18.41
N SER A 374 21.49 22.01 -18.95
CA SER A 374 20.15 21.65 -19.41
C SER A 374 19.13 21.52 -18.27
N LYS A 375 17.98 22.18 -18.43
CA LYS A 375 16.78 21.94 -17.62
C LYS A 375 16.10 20.66 -18.06
N LEU A 376 16.02 19.70 -17.15
CA LEU A 376 15.44 18.37 -17.34
C LEU A 376 14.08 18.27 -16.67
N ALA A 377 13.04 17.94 -17.45
CA ALA A 377 11.75 17.53 -16.91
C ALA A 377 11.57 16.01 -16.94
N VAL A 378 11.14 15.44 -15.83
CA VAL A 378 10.79 14.03 -15.70
C VAL A 378 9.28 13.92 -15.49
N CYS A 379 8.58 13.31 -16.45
CA CYS A 379 7.12 13.31 -16.48
C CYS A 379 6.52 11.91 -16.53
N CYS A 380 5.36 11.72 -15.90
CA CYS A 380 4.55 10.50 -16.00
C CYS A 380 3.06 10.87 -16.00
N GLN A 381 2.14 9.90 -16.13
CA GLN A 381 0.69 10.16 -16.23
C GLN A 381 0.16 11.16 -15.20
N THR A 382 0.50 10.98 -13.92
CA THR A 382 0.03 11.84 -12.82
C THR A 382 1.05 12.86 -12.34
N GLY A 383 2.31 12.70 -12.75
CA GLY A 383 3.47 13.39 -12.20
C GLY A 383 3.85 13.04 -10.77
N ARG A 384 3.10 12.16 -10.08
CA ARG A 384 3.23 11.94 -8.63
C ARG A 384 3.92 10.63 -8.23
N ASP A 385 4.14 9.70 -9.15
CA ASP A 385 4.64 8.35 -8.84
C ASP A 385 5.92 7.97 -9.59
N ILE A 386 5.80 7.48 -10.83
CA ILE A 386 6.93 6.94 -11.59
C ILE A 386 7.96 8.04 -11.90
N SER A 387 7.50 9.23 -12.30
CA SER A 387 8.37 10.39 -12.52
C SER A 387 9.16 10.78 -11.28
N VAL A 388 8.54 10.71 -10.10
CA VAL A 388 9.21 10.94 -8.81
C VAL A 388 10.29 9.88 -8.55
N GLY A 389 10.03 8.62 -8.91
CA GLY A 389 11.02 7.55 -8.81
C GLY A 389 12.23 7.77 -9.73
N VAL A 390 12.00 8.15 -10.99
CA VAL A 390 13.06 8.45 -11.94
C VAL A 390 13.85 9.69 -11.53
N ALA A 391 13.18 10.74 -11.09
CA ALA A 391 13.83 11.94 -10.55
C ALA A 391 14.68 11.61 -9.32
N LEU A 392 14.19 10.75 -8.41
CA LEU A 392 14.95 10.28 -7.25
C LEU A 392 16.23 9.54 -7.68
N ALA A 393 16.14 8.61 -8.63
CA ALA A 393 17.32 7.93 -9.15
C ALA A 393 18.31 8.93 -9.77
N THR A 394 17.80 9.89 -10.54
CA THR A 394 18.61 10.93 -11.19
C THR A 394 19.33 11.80 -10.16
N LEU A 395 18.65 12.21 -9.07
CA LEU A 395 19.28 12.94 -7.96
C LEU A 395 20.36 12.12 -7.25
N CYS A 396 20.08 10.84 -6.96
CA CYS A 396 21.05 9.98 -6.29
C CYS A 396 22.31 9.74 -7.13
N LEU A 397 22.21 9.85 -8.45
CA LEU A 397 23.32 9.66 -9.38
C LEU A 397 24.06 10.96 -9.69
N TYR A 398 23.32 12.04 -9.96
CA TYR A 398 23.86 13.21 -10.67
C TYR A 398 23.70 14.53 -9.91
N ALA A 399 23.36 14.50 -8.61
CA ALA A 399 23.35 15.68 -7.76
C ALA A 399 24.38 15.58 -6.64
N ASP A 400 25.10 16.68 -6.39
CA ASP A 400 25.95 16.85 -5.19
C ASP A 400 25.11 17.24 -3.95
N GLU A 401 25.74 17.58 -2.83
CA GLU A 401 25.05 17.94 -1.59
C GLU A 401 24.28 19.27 -1.68
N ASP A 402 24.69 20.17 -2.57
CA ASP A 402 24.06 21.48 -2.77
C ASP A 402 22.98 21.44 -3.87
N GLY A 403 22.87 20.34 -4.59
CA GLY A 403 21.90 20.15 -5.68
C GLY A 403 22.43 20.55 -7.05
N ASN A 404 23.72 20.87 -7.17
CA ASN A 404 24.34 21.09 -8.47
C ASN A 404 24.47 19.77 -9.21
N ARG A 405 24.39 19.85 -10.54
CA ARG A 405 24.53 18.69 -11.39
C ARG A 405 26.00 18.28 -11.47
N VAL A 406 26.27 16.98 -11.28
CA VAL A 406 27.59 16.38 -11.50
C VAL A 406 27.60 15.54 -12.77
N ARG A 407 28.75 15.52 -13.48
CA ARG A 407 28.90 14.83 -14.76
C ARG A 407 29.02 13.31 -14.61
N ALA A 408 29.75 12.87 -13.60
CA ALA A 408 29.91 11.45 -13.30
C ALA A 408 28.85 10.99 -12.29
N PRO A 409 28.29 9.78 -12.45
CA PRO A 409 27.35 9.26 -11.47
C PRO A 409 28.06 9.00 -10.12
N SER A 410 27.42 9.30 -9.00
CA SER A 410 27.97 9.07 -7.65
C SER A 410 28.37 7.61 -7.45
N ASP A 411 29.46 7.35 -6.73
CA ASP A 411 29.90 5.97 -6.45
C ASP A 411 28.76 5.13 -5.84
N ALA A 412 28.59 3.90 -6.32
CA ALA A 412 27.62 2.96 -5.78
C ALA A 412 27.85 2.69 -4.28
N ALA A 413 29.12 2.74 -3.82
CA ALA A 413 29.47 2.59 -2.41
C ALA A 413 28.96 3.76 -1.54
N ALA A 414 28.78 4.96 -2.11
CA ALA A 414 28.26 6.13 -1.40
C ALA A 414 26.73 6.13 -1.24
N ILE A 415 26.02 5.37 -2.09
CA ILE A 415 24.55 5.38 -2.13
C ILE A 415 24.00 4.41 -1.08
N SER A 416 23.77 4.94 0.12
CA SER A 416 23.11 4.22 1.21
C SER A 416 21.59 4.41 1.20
N LYS A 417 20.85 3.58 1.96
CA LYS A 417 19.40 3.79 2.17
C LYS A 417 19.10 5.16 2.81
N THR A 418 20.01 5.66 3.66
CA THR A 418 19.89 6.97 4.29
C THR A 418 20.04 8.08 3.25
N PHE A 419 21.06 7.97 2.38
CA PHE A 419 21.28 8.89 1.27
C PHE A 419 20.07 8.97 0.33
N ILE A 420 19.51 7.82 -0.07
CA ILE A 420 18.30 7.79 -0.91
C ILE A 420 17.12 8.49 -0.22
N ARG A 421 16.97 8.33 1.10
CA ARG A 421 15.91 9.00 1.87
C ARG A 421 16.13 10.51 1.95
N GLN A 422 17.37 10.98 2.09
CA GLN A 422 17.71 12.40 2.04
C GLN A 422 17.32 13.01 0.68
N ARG A 423 17.73 12.38 -0.43
CA ARG A 423 17.35 12.83 -1.79
C ARG A 423 15.86 12.78 -2.04
N LEU A 424 15.16 11.79 -1.50
CA LEU A 424 13.70 11.76 -1.55
C LEU A 424 13.09 12.91 -0.73
N GLY A 425 13.67 13.23 0.42
CA GLY A 425 13.27 14.38 1.26
C GLY A 425 13.29 15.70 0.51
N TRP A 426 14.25 15.90 -0.40
CA TRP A 426 14.31 17.07 -1.29
C TRP A 426 13.08 17.16 -2.19
N ILE A 427 12.73 16.06 -2.87
CA ILE A 427 11.52 16.00 -3.71
C ILE A 427 10.27 16.22 -2.87
N MET A 428 10.15 15.58 -1.69
CA MET A 428 8.96 15.73 -0.86
C MET A 428 8.81 17.13 -0.26
N THR A 429 9.92 17.86 -0.10
CA THR A 429 9.91 19.26 0.35
C THR A 429 9.46 20.19 -0.77
N ALA A 430 9.99 19.98 -1.98
CA ALA A 430 9.66 20.82 -3.14
C ALA A 430 8.29 20.49 -3.75
N PHE A 431 7.89 19.22 -3.71
CA PHE A 431 6.64 18.71 -4.26
C PHE A 431 5.87 17.85 -3.23
N PRO A 432 5.16 18.47 -2.28
CA PRO A 432 4.46 17.75 -1.21
C PRO A 432 3.36 16.78 -1.66
N ALA A 433 2.79 16.98 -2.85
CA ALA A 433 1.79 16.10 -3.43
C ALA A 433 2.40 14.86 -4.14
N ALA A 434 3.73 14.76 -4.20
CA ALA A 434 4.40 13.56 -4.66
C ALA A 434 4.05 12.36 -3.76
N SER A 435 3.74 11.23 -4.39
CA SER A 435 3.32 10.01 -3.70
C SER A 435 3.88 8.78 -4.43
N PRO A 436 5.21 8.61 -4.48
CA PRO A 436 5.81 7.44 -5.10
C PRO A 436 5.37 6.17 -4.39
N SER A 437 4.89 5.20 -5.16
CA SER A 437 4.40 3.94 -4.64
C SER A 437 5.55 3.13 -4.05
N ARG A 438 5.22 2.19 -3.15
CA ARG A 438 6.23 1.25 -2.62
C ARG A 438 6.90 0.45 -3.73
N ALA A 439 6.17 0.10 -4.78
CA ALA A 439 6.70 -0.63 -5.92
C ALA A 439 7.70 0.24 -6.71
N THR A 440 7.37 1.51 -6.95
CA THR A 440 8.29 2.47 -7.61
C THR A 440 9.59 2.62 -6.83
N LEU A 441 9.51 2.83 -5.51
CA LEU A 441 10.70 2.93 -4.66
C LEU A 441 11.50 1.62 -4.61
N GLN A 442 10.86 0.46 -4.68
CA GLN A 442 11.54 -0.83 -4.78
C GLN A 442 12.32 -0.96 -6.08
N SER A 443 11.77 -0.52 -7.21
CA SER A 443 12.46 -0.51 -8.50
C SER A 443 13.64 0.44 -8.51
N VAL A 444 13.49 1.65 -7.95
CA VAL A 444 14.60 2.62 -7.80
C VAL A 444 15.72 2.05 -6.92
N ASN A 445 15.38 1.50 -5.75
CA ASN A 445 16.39 0.88 -4.88
C ASN A 445 17.09 -0.29 -5.58
N ALA A 446 16.34 -1.15 -6.26
CA ALA A 446 16.91 -2.29 -6.98
C ALA A 446 17.91 -1.85 -8.06
N PHE A 447 17.63 -0.75 -8.75
CA PHE A 447 18.54 -0.15 -9.72
C PHE A 447 19.77 0.48 -9.04
N LEU A 448 19.56 1.35 -8.05
CA LEU A 448 20.66 2.08 -7.38
C LEU A 448 21.65 1.16 -6.65
N PHE A 449 21.19 0.02 -6.13
CA PHE A 449 22.04 -0.98 -5.47
C PHE A 449 22.60 -2.05 -6.43
N SER A 450 22.30 -1.98 -7.73
CA SER A 450 22.87 -2.93 -8.70
C SER A 450 24.33 -2.58 -9.02
N PRO A 451 25.24 -3.57 -9.17
CA PRO A 451 26.63 -3.31 -9.55
C PRO A 451 26.71 -2.65 -10.93
N ARG A 452 27.33 -1.46 -11.00
CA ARG A 452 27.30 -0.60 -12.20
C ARG A 452 28.18 -1.03 -13.37
N GLU A 453 28.86 -2.17 -13.27
CA GLU A 453 29.77 -2.65 -14.32
C GLU A 453 29.34 -3.96 -15.00
N ALA A 454 28.17 -4.52 -14.70
CA ALA A 454 27.71 -5.79 -15.30
C ALA A 454 26.68 -5.62 -16.45
N ALA A 455 25.92 -4.52 -16.49
CA ALA A 455 24.79 -4.38 -17.39
C ALA A 455 25.18 -4.20 -18.87
N ALA A 456 26.31 -3.55 -19.15
CA ALA A 456 26.80 -3.34 -20.52
C ALA A 456 27.39 -4.62 -21.16
N ARG A 457 27.93 -5.54 -20.35
CA ARG A 457 28.48 -6.82 -20.84
C ARG A 457 27.40 -7.89 -21.04
N GLN A 458 26.35 -7.89 -20.21
CA GLN A 458 25.27 -8.88 -20.30
C GLN A 458 24.39 -8.70 -21.56
N GLN A 459 24.21 -7.47 -22.06
CA GLN A 459 23.42 -7.24 -23.28
C GLN A 459 24.13 -7.65 -24.57
N GLN A 460 25.47 -7.70 -24.59
CA GLN A 460 26.25 -8.18 -25.75
C GLN A 460 26.46 -9.70 -25.76
N GLN A 461 26.40 -10.38 -24.61
CA GLN A 461 26.57 -11.84 -24.54
C GLN A 461 25.26 -12.64 -24.63
N GLN A 462 24.09 -12.05 -24.37
CA GLN A 462 22.80 -12.75 -24.44
C GLN A 462 22.25 -13.01 -25.86
N GLN A 463 22.92 -12.54 -26.92
CA GLN A 463 22.54 -12.85 -28.31
C GLN A 463 23.24 -14.09 -28.87
N GLN A 464 24.17 -14.71 -28.14
CA GLN A 464 24.84 -15.93 -28.57
C GLN A 464 25.07 -16.87 -27.40
N GLN A 465 24.05 -17.62 -26.97
CA GLN A 465 24.24 -18.96 -26.39
C GLN A 465 22.89 -19.63 -26.10
N THR A 466 22.61 -20.69 -26.84
CA THR A 466 21.67 -21.74 -26.47
C THR A 466 22.41 -22.72 -25.56
N PRO A 467 21.98 -23.02 -24.32
CA PRO A 467 22.61 -24.06 -23.52
C PRO A 467 21.94 -25.44 -23.74
N ALA A 468 22.79 -26.47 -23.77
CA ALA A 468 22.45 -27.89 -23.77
C ALA A 468 21.92 -28.34 -22.38
N PRO A 469 21.18 -29.47 -22.28
CA PRO A 469 20.46 -29.85 -21.07
C PRO A 469 21.38 -30.37 -19.95
N SER A 470 21.32 -29.73 -18.78
CA SER A 470 21.90 -30.19 -17.52
C SER A 470 20.95 -31.15 -16.78
N THR A 471 21.49 -32.22 -16.17
CA THR A 471 20.74 -33.20 -15.37
C THR A 471 20.03 -32.51 -14.18
N PRO A 472 18.73 -32.77 -13.92
CA PRO A 472 17.99 -32.10 -12.85
C PRO A 472 18.48 -32.54 -11.45
N SER A 473 18.54 -31.58 -10.53
CA SER A 473 18.81 -31.83 -9.10
C SER A 473 17.74 -32.73 -8.45
N PRO A 474 18.00 -33.34 -7.29
CA PRO A 474 16.98 -34.14 -6.59
C PRO A 474 15.68 -33.38 -6.31
N LEU A 475 15.76 -32.08 -5.99
CA LEU A 475 14.57 -31.25 -5.79
C LEU A 475 13.88 -30.92 -7.12
N GLY A 476 14.65 -30.61 -8.17
CA GLY A 476 14.12 -30.41 -9.51
C GLY A 476 13.43 -31.65 -10.09
N ALA A 477 14.02 -32.83 -9.90
CA ALA A 477 13.43 -34.12 -10.28
C ALA A 477 12.15 -34.42 -9.47
N THR A 478 12.16 -34.11 -8.16
CA THR A 478 10.97 -34.24 -7.30
C THR A 478 9.85 -33.31 -7.75
N PHE A 479 10.16 -32.07 -8.11
CA PHE A 479 9.17 -31.15 -8.65
C PHE A 479 8.66 -31.62 -10.01
N ALA A 480 9.55 -32.10 -10.89
CA ALA A 480 9.16 -32.63 -12.19
C ALA A 480 8.17 -33.81 -12.07
N SER A 481 8.38 -34.73 -11.12
CA SER A 481 7.54 -35.92 -10.96
C SER A 481 6.09 -35.63 -10.52
N LEU A 482 5.82 -34.46 -9.92
CA LEU A 482 4.45 -34.06 -9.55
C LEU A 482 3.57 -33.81 -10.79
N SER A 483 4.18 -33.41 -11.92
CA SER A 483 3.51 -32.98 -13.14
C SER A 483 2.50 -34.00 -13.64
N THR A 484 1.28 -33.54 -13.95
CA THR A 484 0.25 -34.32 -14.63
C THR A 484 0.17 -33.87 -16.10
N ALA A 485 1.13 -34.27 -16.92
CA ALA A 485 1.11 -34.03 -18.37
C ALA A 485 0.15 -35.00 -19.08
N ALA A 486 -0.45 -34.56 -20.19
CA ALA A 486 -1.46 -35.32 -20.92
C ALA A 486 -0.88 -36.60 -21.59
N PRO A 487 -1.68 -37.70 -21.70
CA PRO A 487 -3.09 -37.81 -21.32
C PRO A 487 -3.31 -38.33 -19.87
N ALA A 488 -3.71 -37.39 -19.02
CA ALA A 488 -4.27 -37.43 -17.66
C ALA A 488 -4.33 -38.78 -16.88
N CYS A 489 -3.33 -39.01 -16.03
CA CYS A 489 -3.54 -39.72 -14.76
C CYS A 489 -3.52 -38.70 -13.61
N PRO A 490 -4.67 -38.17 -13.16
CA PRO A 490 -4.71 -37.31 -11.99
C PRO A 490 -4.29 -38.11 -10.75
N TRP A 491 -3.71 -37.44 -9.76
CA TRP A 491 -3.41 -38.04 -8.48
C TRP A 491 -4.71 -38.41 -7.77
N THR A 492 -4.79 -39.62 -7.21
CA THR A 492 -5.84 -39.96 -6.25
C THR A 492 -5.51 -39.27 -4.92
N LEU A 493 -6.45 -38.51 -4.39
CA LEU A 493 -6.30 -37.71 -3.18
C LEU A 493 -7.25 -38.24 -2.10
N ALA A 494 -6.68 -38.64 -0.97
CA ALA A 494 -7.43 -38.96 0.25
C ALA A 494 -6.95 -38.08 1.40
N ARG A 495 -7.86 -37.43 2.11
CA ARG A 495 -7.55 -36.51 3.21
C ARG A 495 -8.38 -36.83 4.43
N THR A 496 -7.73 -36.98 5.58
CA THR A 496 -8.40 -37.06 6.89
C THR A 496 -8.30 -35.71 7.57
N LEU A 497 -9.40 -35.27 8.16
CA LEU A 497 -9.51 -34.03 8.94
C LEU A 497 -10.00 -34.40 10.35
N THR A 498 -9.19 -34.10 11.36
CA THR A 498 -9.53 -34.33 12.76
C THR A 498 -9.50 -33.00 13.50
N SER A 499 -10.67 -32.49 13.89
CA SER A 499 -10.76 -31.27 14.70
C SER A 499 -10.83 -31.58 16.19
N ALA A 500 -10.12 -30.77 16.99
CA ALA A 500 -10.23 -30.78 18.44
C ALA A 500 -11.43 -29.96 18.96
N ARG A 501 -12.19 -29.31 18.07
CA ARG A 501 -13.30 -28.42 18.41
C ARG A 501 -14.64 -29.02 17.95
N PRO A 502 -15.64 -29.17 18.84
CA PRO A 502 -16.95 -29.72 18.48
C PRO A 502 -17.70 -28.94 17.38
N ALA A 503 -17.44 -27.64 17.25
CA ALA A 503 -18.07 -26.76 16.26
C ALA A 503 -17.46 -26.89 14.84
N MET A 504 -16.39 -27.66 14.66
CA MET A 504 -15.71 -27.88 13.38
C MET A 504 -15.81 -29.35 13.01
N PRO A 505 -16.27 -29.69 11.79
CA PRO A 505 -16.49 -31.08 11.43
C PRO A 505 -15.15 -31.82 11.24
N SER A 506 -15.05 -33.01 11.84
CA SER A 506 -14.09 -34.05 11.46
C SER A 506 -14.67 -34.87 10.30
N GLY A 507 -13.79 -35.47 9.49
CA GLY A 507 -14.24 -36.25 8.33
C GLY A 507 -13.12 -36.66 7.37
N THR A 508 -13.53 -37.27 6.26
CA THR A 508 -12.64 -37.73 5.20
C THR A 508 -13.03 -37.11 3.86
N PHE A 509 -12.04 -36.66 3.10
CA PHE A 509 -12.21 -36.14 1.75
C PHE A 509 -11.56 -37.09 0.76
N ALA A 510 -12.30 -37.49 -0.26
CA ALA A 510 -11.81 -38.33 -1.35
C ALA A 510 -12.02 -37.59 -2.68
N GLY A 511 -10.98 -37.56 -3.52
CA GLY A 511 -11.00 -36.80 -4.75
C GLY A 511 -9.79 -37.03 -5.63
N THR A 512 -9.58 -36.11 -6.56
CA THR A 512 -8.44 -36.12 -7.47
C THR A 512 -7.68 -34.80 -7.42
N ALA A 513 -6.40 -34.83 -7.82
CA ALA A 513 -5.56 -33.65 -7.90
C ALA A 513 -4.72 -33.63 -9.19
N THR A 514 -4.53 -32.44 -9.75
CA THR A 514 -3.70 -32.20 -10.93
C THR A 514 -2.64 -31.16 -10.65
N PHE A 515 -1.44 -31.35 -11.20
CA PHE A 515 -0.37 -30.36 -11.25
C PHE A 515 -0.13 -30.02 -12.72
N ALA A 516 -0.91 -29.07 -13.24
CA ALA A 516 -0.86 -28.73 -14.65
C ALA A 516 0.34 -27.80 -14.94
N PRO A 517 1.29 -28.20 -15.80
CA PRO A 517 2.44 -27.36 -16.14
C PRO A 517 2.03 -26.10 -16.91
N ARG A 518 2.65 -24.98 -16.58
CA ARG A 518 2.51 -23.71 -17.31
C ARG A 518 3.79 -22.88 -17.25
N GLU A 519 3.88 -21.90 -18.14
CA GLU A 519 4.99 -20.95 -18.15
C GLU A 519 5.07 -20.19 -16.81
N PRO A 520 6.27 -20.06 -16.20
CA PRO A 520 6.44 -19.32 -14.96
C PRO A 520 5.93 -17.88 -15.07
N THR A 521 4.98 -17.52 -14.20
CA THR A 521 4.35 -16.18 -14.21
C THR A 521 5.16 -15.12 -13.45
N ALA A 522 6.35 -15.49 -12.96
CA ALA A 522 7.31 -14.59 -12.31
C ALA A 522 8.76 -14.99 -12.67
N PRO A 523 9.68 -14.02 -12.81
CA PRO A 523 11.08 -14.30 -13.10
C PRO A 523 11.78 -15.00 -11.92
N GLY A 524 12.82 -15.79 -12.21
CA GLY A 524 13.61 -16.48 -11.19
C GLY A 524 12.99 -17.80 -10.70
N TYR A 525 12.05 -18.36 -11.47
CA TYR A 525 11.53 -19.71 -11.30
C TYR A 525 11.80 -20.53 -12.55
N ALA A 526 12.25 -21.77 -12.38
CA ALA A 526 12.55 -22.69 -13.46
C ALA A 526 11.31 -23.45 -13.95
N ALA A 527 10.29 -23.63 -13.10
CA ALA A 527 9.04 -24.28 -13.46
C ALA A 527 7.87 -23.80 -12.58
N GLU A 528 6.64 -23.85 -13.11
CA GLU A 528 5.42 -23.47 -12.42
C GLU A 528 4.25 -24.40 -12.76
N TYR A 529 3.51 -24.86 -11.74
CA TYR A 529 2.31 -25.67 -11.90
C TYR A 529 1.08 -24.98 -11.32
N LEU A 530 -0.04 -25.05 -12.04
CA LEU A 530 -1.35 -24.78 -11.48
C LEU A 530 -1.88 -26.07 -10.85
N TYR A 531 -1.88 -26.10 -9.52
CA TYR A 531 -2.49 -27.18 -8.75
C TYR A 531 -4.00 -26.98 -8.69
N ALA A 532 -4.76 -28.04 -8.92
CA ALA A 532 -6.20 -28.09 -8.70
C ALA A 532 -6.60 -29.42 -8.05
N GLU A 533 -7.47 -29.36 -7.05
CA GLU A 533 -8.12 -30.53 -6.46
C GLU A 533 -9.63 -30.42 -6.50
N GLU A 534 -10.30 -31.55 -6.65
CA GLU A 534 -11.75 -31.68 -6.51
C GLU A 534 -12.15 -33.03 -5.94
N GLY A 535 -13.22 -33.05 -5.15
CA GLY A 535 -13.71 -34.26 -4.49
C GLY A 535 -14.85 -33.96 -3.52
N VAL A 536 -15.15 -34.93 -2.66
CA VAL A 536 -16.24 -34.84 -1.68
C VAL A 536 -15.68 -35.01 -0.29
N LEU A 537 -16.01 -34.07 0.61
CA LEU A 537 -15.77 -34.17 2.05
C LEU A 537 -16.99 -34.84 2.70
N ARG A 538 -16.76 -35.97 3.35
CA ARG A 538 -17.73 -36.69 4.18
C ARG A 538 -17.39 -36.47 5.63
N THR A 539 -18.29 -35.84 6.37
CA THR A 539 -18.10 -35.58 7.80
C THR A 539 -18.55 -36.77 8.64
N ASP A 540 -18.03 -36.90 9.86
CA ASP A 540 -18.33 -38.05 10.73
C ASP A 540 -19.83 -38.14 11.12
N ASN A 541 -20.56 -37.02 11.01
CA ASN A 541 -22.02 -36.97 11.21
C ASN A 541 -22.83 -37.26 9.95
N GLY A 542 -22.20 -37.73 8.86
CA GLY A 542 -22.86 -38.23 7.65
C GLY A 542 -23.22 -37.17 6.61
N LEU A 543 -22.75 -35.91 6.75
CA LEU A 543 -22.96 -34.88 5.73
C LEU A 543 -21.89 -34.98 4.63
N GLU A 544 -22.29 -34.75 3.38
CA GLU A 544 -21.39 -34.75 2.23
C GLU A 544 -21.41 -33.38 1.54
N PHE A 545 -20.22 -32.82 1.27
CA PHE A 545 -20.08 -31.55 0.56
C PHE A 545 -19.01 -31.66 -0.54
N PRO A 546 -19.30 -31.22 -1.77
CA PRO A 546 -18.27 -31.09 -2.80
C PRO A 546 -17.30 -29.97 -2.41
N ALA A 547 -16.00 -30.20 -2.56
CA ALA A 547 -14.98 -29.21 -2.29
C ALA A 547 -13.92 -29.17 -3.39
N ARG A 548 -13.46 -27.95 -3.68
CA ARG A 548 -12.43 -27.67 -4.70
C ARG A 548 -11.42 -26.68 -4.15
N ARG A 549 -10.14 -26.82 -4.52
CA ARG A 549 -9.10 -25.84 -4.20
C ARG A 549 -8.09 -25.71 -5.33
N ARG A 550 -7.45 -24.54 -5.42
CA ARG A 550 -6.37 -24.28 -6.37
C ARG A 550 -5.21 -23.53 -5.72
N TYR A 551 -3.99 -23.85 -6.15
CA TYR A 551 -2.76 -23.18 -5.73
C TYR A 551 -1.80 -23.08 -6.92
N VAL A 552 -0.81 -22.19 -6.83
CA VAL A 552 0.31 -22.17 -7.78
C VAL A 552 1.56 -22.65 -7.08
N TRP A 553 2.17 -23.68 -7.63
CA TRP A 553 3.44 -24.24 -7.14
C TRP A 553 4.56 -23.77 -8.05
N ARG A 554 5.64 -23.25 -7.48
CA ARG A 554 6.79 -22.75 -8.24
C ARG A 554 8.09 -23.34 -7.73
N TYR A 555 8.94 -23.74 -8.66
CA TYR A 555 10.28 -24.24 -8.40
C TYR A 555 11.35 -23.25 -8.82
N ARG A 556 12.30 -22.96 -7.94
CA ARG A 556 13.51 -22.18 -8.24
C ARG A 556 14.71 -23.14 -8.24
N GLY A 557 15.38 -23.26 -9.39
CA GLY A 557 16.59 -24.09 -9.54
C GLY A 557 17.87 -23.38 -9.11
N LEU A 558 18.98 -24.13 -9.08
CA LEU A 558 20.33 -23.60 -8.84
C LEU A 558 20.69 -22.56 -9.91
N GLN A 559 21.03 -21.34 -9.50
CA GLN A 559 21.79 -20.42 -10.35
C GLN A 559 23.27 -20.76 -10.16
N GLU A 560 23.99 -21.06 -11.24
CA GLU A 560 25.46 -21.10 -11.20
C GLU A 560 25.96 -19.71 -10.77
N THR A 561 26.46 -19.63 -9.54
CA THR A 561 27.19 -18.46 -9.08
C THR A 561 28.64 -18.64 -9.51
N ASP A 562 29.13 -17.79 -10.41
CA ASP A 562 30.57 -17.61 -10.59
C ASP A 562 31.18 -17.28 -9.23
N GLY A 563 31.93 -18.24 -8.69
CA GLY A 563 32.38 -18.24 -7.32
C GLY A 563 33.36 -17.11 -7.04
N LYS A 564 32.95 -16.14 -6.22
CA LYS A 564 33.79 -15.41 -5.27
C LYS A 564 32.93 -15.03 -4.07
N GLY A 565 32.93 -15.91 -3.07
CA GLY A 565 32.31 -15.66 -1.77
C GLY A 565 33.10 -14.60 -1.00
N SER A 566 32.38 -13.76 -0.26
CA SER A 566 32.92 -12.99 0.86
C SER A 566 32.07 -13.29 2.08
N GLU A 567 32.72 -13.88 3.08
CA GLU A 567 32.17 -14.23 4.37
C GLU A 567 31.93 -12.95 5.18
N THR A 568 30.67 -12.69 5.55
CA THR A 568 30.28 -12.22 6.89
C THR A 568 28.74 -12.15 6.99
N GLY A 569 28.16 -13.12 7.71
CA GLY A 569 26.95 -12.98 8.52
C GLY A 569 25.60 -12.70 7.84
N GLY A 570 24.80 -13.76 7.63
CA GLY A 570 23.36 -13.70 7.88
C GLY A 570 22.38 -13.73 6.69
N SER A 571 22.81 -13.99 5.46
CA SER A 571 21.88 -14.28 4.35
C SER A 571 21.87 -15.78 4.05
N ARG A 572 20.72 -16.44 4.26
CA ARG A 572 20.45 -17.81 3.75
C ARG A 572 20.91 -17.87 2.29
N GLU A 573 21.90 -18.71 2.01
CA GLU A 573 22.39 -19.00 0.66
C GLU A 573 21.20 -19.27 -0.28
N LYS A 574 21.22 -18.68 -1.48
CA LYS A 574 20.20 -18.89 -2.52
C LYS A 574 20.31 -20.32 -3.07
N GLY A 575 19.79 -21.28 -2.31
CA GLY A 575 19.57 -22.65 -2.74
C GLY A 575 18.26 -22.83 -3.51
N GLU A 576 18.04 -24.05 -3.98
CA GLU A 576 16.79 -24.44 -4.62
C GLU A 576 15.62 -24.37 -3.64
N SER A 577 14.42 -24.05 -4.14
CA SER A 577 13.21 -23.94 -3.29
C SER A 577 11.93 -24.24 -4.06
N ILE A 578 10.91 -24.73 -3.35
CA ILE A 578 9.53 -24.86 -3.82
C ILE A 578 8.65 -23.91 -3.01
N THR A 579 7.85 -23.10 -3.70
CA THR A 579 6.91 -22.16 -3.06
C THR A 579 5.48 -22.41 -3.54
N MET A 580 4.50 -22.24 -2.65
CA MET A 580 3.07 -22.39 -2.91
C MET A 580 2.35 -21.06 -2.71
N TRP A 581 1.51 -20.67 -3.67
CA TRP A 581 0.83 -19.37 -3.71
C TRP A 581 -0.68 -19.54 -3.83
N PHE A 582 -1.42 -18.63 -3.20
CA PHE A 582 -2.86 -18.53 -3.42
C PHE A 582 -3.17 -18.09 -4.86
N VAL A 583 -4.36 -18.44 -5.31
CA VAL A 583 -4.90 -18.11 -6.63
C VAL A 583 -6.02 -17.09 -6.46
N LYS A 584 -6.06 -16.08 -7.33
CA LYS A 584 -7.12 -15.06 -7.36
C LYS A 584 -8.47 -15.67 -7.74
N GLU A 585 -9.54 -14.88 -7.62
CA GLU A 585 -10.92 -15.30 -7.93
C GLU A 585 -11.11 -15.84 -9.35
N ASN A 586 -10.26 -15.44 -10.30
CA ASN A 586 -10.27 -15.98 -11.66
C ASN A 586 -9.79 -17.44 -11.76
N GLY A 587 -9.32 -18.05 -10.66
CA GLY A 587 -8.94 -19.46 -10.61
C GLY A 587 -7.62 -19.80 -11.30
N GLU A 588 -6.85 -18.81 -11.76
CA GLU A 588 -5.60 -19.03 -12.50
C GLU A 588 -4.45 -18.10 -12.07
N SER A 589 -4.73 -16.82 -11.82
CA SER A 589 -3.67 -15.84 -11.52
C SER A 589 -3.14 -15.96 -10.10
N VAL A 590 -1.83 -15.79 -9.93
CA VAL A 590 -1.17 -15.80 -8.62
C VAL A 590 -1.63 -14.60 -7.79
N ASP A 591 -1.97 -14.85 -6.52
CA ASP A 591 -2.28 -13.84 -5.52
C ASP A 591 -1.07 -13.61 -4.59
N TYR A 592 -1.12 -14.03 -3.33
CA TYR A 592 -0.03 -13.89 -2.37
C TYR A 592 0.57 -15.24 -1.96
N LEU A 593 1.79 -15.20 -1.42
CA LEU A 593 2.53 -16.38 -0.97
C LEU A 593 1.77 -17.05 0.18
N PHE A 594 1.49 -18.33 0.01
CA PHE A 594 0.95 -19.16 1.08
C PHE A 594 2.11 -19.81 1.86
N LEU A 595 3.02 -20.48 1.17
CA LEU A 595 4.06 -21.26 1.83
C LEU A 595 5.39 -21.23 1.07
N ASP A 596 6.48 -21.02 1.79
CA ASP A 596 7.85 -21.29 1.31
C ASP A 596 8.36 -22.55 2.00
N MET A 597 8.78 -23.56 1.23
CA MET A 597 9.14 -24.88 1.76
C MET A 597 10.62 -24.93 2.16
N GLU A 598 10.87 -25.29 3.41
CA GLU A 598 12.20 -25.57 3.94
C GLU A 598 12.48 -27.07 3.86
N PHE A 599 13.39 -27.47 2.98
CA PHE A 599 13.77 -28.88 2.78
C PHE A 599 14.77 -29.34 3.85
N GLU A 600 14.53 -30.53 4.40
CA GLU A 600 15.44 -31.16 5.34
C GLU A 600 16.64 -31.74 4.58
N ARG A 601 17.86 -31.59 5.13
CA ARG A 601 19.06 -32.21 4.54
C ARG A 601 18.90 -33.73 4.52
N ALA A 602 19.13 -34.35 3.36
CA ALA A 602 19.06 -35.80 3.21
C ALA A 602 20.03 -36.47 4.19
N ARG A 603 19.52 -37.37 5.04
CA ARG A 603 20.38 -38.30 5.81
C ARG A 603 20.82 -39.42 4.87
N GLU A 604 22.09 -39.79 4.89
CA GLU A 604 22.62 -40.94 4.13
C GLU A 604 21.72 -42.16 4.36
N GLY A 605 21.14 -42.69 3.28
CA GLY A 605 20.29 -43.90 3.29
C GLY A 605 18.77 -43.67 3.39
N GLY A 606 18.27 -42.43 3.52
CA GLY A 606 16.83 -42.15 3.53
C GLY A 606 16.21 -42.10 2.13
N ARG A 607 15.21 -42.94 1.83
CA ARG A 607 14.36 -42.80 0.63
C ARG A 607 13.30 -41.73 0.92
N GLY A 608 13.26 -40.65 0.12
CA GLY A 608 12.24 -39.60 0.18
C GLY A 608 12.74 -38.22 0.62
N LEU A 609 12.17 -37.16 0.02
CA LEU A 609 12.50 -35.76 0.30
C LEU A 609 11.46 -35.17 1.26
N LYS A 610 11.91 -34.54 2.35
CA LYS A 610 11.01 -33.97 3.36
C LYS A 610 11.12 -32.45 3.42
N ALA A 611 10.00 -31.78 3.61
CA ALA A 611 9.95 -30.34 3.79
C ALA A 611 9.00 -29.91 4.89
N LYS A 612 9.26 -28.74 5.44
CA LYS A 612 8.39 -28.06 6.41
C LYS A 612 8.08 -26.66 5.93
N GLY A 613 6.94 -26.13 6.35
CA GLY A 613 6.62 -24.73 6.11
C GLY A 613 5.69 -24.21 7.19
N ARG A 614 5.72 -22.91 7.42
CA ARG A 614 4.90 -22.24 8.42
C ARG A 614 4.22 -21.02 7.83
N HIS A 615 2.92 -20.87 8.07
CA HIS A 615 2.14 -19.75 7.55
C HIS A 615 1.14 -19.23 8.58
N PRO A 616 1.20 -17.93 8.95
CA PRO A 616 0.12 -17.28 9.70
C PRO A 616 -1.04 -16.93 8.77
N CYS A 617 -2.24 -17.46 9.06
CA CYS A 617 -3.46 -17.14 8.33
C CYS A 617 -4.48 -16.50 9.28
N GLY A 618 -4.51 -15.16 9.28
CA GLY A 618 -5.27 -14.40 10.27
C GLY A 618 -4.69 -14.59 11.69
N GLU A 619 -5.52 -15.05 12.62
CA GLU A 619 -5.12 -15.36 14.01
C GLU A 619 -4.71 -16.84 14.19
N ASP A 620 -4.84 -17.68 13.15
CA ASP A 620 -4.52 -19.11 13.21
C ASP A 620 -3.16 -19.40 12.55
N MET A 621 -2.39 -20.32 13.12
CA MET A 621 -1.09 -20.76 12.60
C MET A 621 -1.21 -22.10 11.89
N TYR A 622 -0.64 -22.19 10.69
CA TYR A 622 -0.56 -23.40 9.88
C TYR A 622 0.88 -23.91 9.87
N ASP A 623 1.13 -25.04 10.51
CA ASP A 623 2.40 -25.76 10.45
C ASP A 623 2.27 -26.94 9.49
N ALA A 624 2.97 -26.87 8.36
CA ALA A 624 2.89 -27.82 7.26
C ALA A 624 4.11 -28.75 7.22
N ARG A 625 3.88 -30.02 6.90
CA ARG A 625 4.93 -31.03 6.63
C ARG A 625 4.64 -31.74 5.33
N PHE A 626 5.67 -31.91 4.50
CA PHE A 626 5.62 -32.57 3.21
C PHE A 626 6.58 -33.76 3.21
N ASP A 627 6.11 -34.88 2.70
CA ASP A 627 6.90 -36.07 2.44
C ASP A 627 6.71 -36.45 0.96
N PHE A 628 7.78 -36.33 0.18
CA PHE A 628 7.80 -36.60 -1.26
C PHE A 628 8.53 -37.93 -1.50
N GLY A 629 7.78 -39.00 -1.78
CA GLY A 629 8.26 -40.39 -1.83
C GLY A 629 8.48 -40.98 -3.24
N GLY A 630 8.70 -40.17 -4.26
CA GLY A 630 8.93 -40.67 -5.63
C GLY A 630 7.72 -41.39 -6.26
N GLU A 631 7.89 -41.91 -7.49
CA GLU A 631 6.79 -42.44 -8.32
C GLU A 631 6.04 -43.64 -7.69
N THR A 632 6.65 -44.37 -6.75
CA THR A 632 6.05 -45.56 -6.14
C THR A 632 5.47 -45.35 -4.72
N GLU A 633 5.85 -44.29 -4.00
CA GLU A 633 5.38 -44.06 -2.61
C GLU A 633 4.48 -42.82 -2.44
N GLY A 634 4.33 -42.00 -3.50
CA GLY A 634 3.39 -40.88 -3.56
C GLY A 634 3.83 -39.64 -2.77
N MET A 635 2.88 -38.74 -2.46
CA MET A 635 3.12 -37.53 -1.66
C MET A 635 2.22 -37.52 -0.42
N ARG A 636 2.76 -37.10 0.73
CA ARG A 636 1.97 -36.85 1.94
C ARG A 636 2.13 -35.41 2.40
N VAL A 637 1.02 -34.77 2.76
CA VAL A 637 0.99 -33.41 3.29
C VAL A 637 0.20 -33.39 4.59
N THR A 638 0.83 -32.95 5.68
CA THR A 638 0.19 -32.80 6.98
C THR A 638 0.16 -31.34 7.38
N TYR A 639 -1.01 -30.83 7.75
CA TYR A 639 -1.19 -29.54 8.39
C TYR A 639 -1.62 -29.72 9.84
N VAL A 640 -0.90 -29.08 10.75
CA VAL A 640 -1.33 -28.86 12.13
C VAL A 640 -1.74 -27.40 12.24
N VAL A 641 -3.01 -27.15 12.51
CA VAL A 641 -3.57 -25.79 12.57
C VAL A 641 -3.98 -25.49 13.99
N LYS A 642 -3.43 -24.42 14.56
CA LYS A 642 -3.75 -23.96 15.93
C LYS A 642 -4.01 -22.46 15.97
N GLY A 643 -5.10 -22.07 16.61
CA GLY A 643 -5.45 -20.68 16.85
C GLY A 643 -6.79 -20.51 17.56
N PRO A 644 -7.20 -19.26 17.84
CA PRO A 644 -8.43 -18.98 18.57
C PRO A 644 -9.68 -19.38 17.78
N ARG A 645 -9.59 -19.59 16.46
CA ARG A 645 -10.71 -19.97 15.59
C ARG A 645 -10.62 -21.42 15.12
N LYS A 646 -9.43 -21.94 14.84
CA LYS A 646 -9.23 -23.30 14.31
C LYS A 646 -8.28 -24.12 15.18
N ASP A 647 -8.68 -25.36 15.43
CA ASP A 647 -7.81 -26.38 16.03
C ASP A 647 -8.10 -27.72 15.36
N TYR A 648 -7.23 -28.11 14.42
CA TYR A 648 -7.37 -29.37 13.69
C TYR A 648 -6.05 -29.86 13.12
N VAL A 649 -6.00 -31.15 12.86
CA VAL A 649 -4.95 -31.81 12.07
C VAL A 649 -5.57 -32.30 10.77
N SER A 650 -4.91 -32.03 9.65
CA SER A 650 -5.28 -32.58 8.36
C SER A 650 -4.10 -33.34 7.75
N GLU A 651 -4.32 -34.60 7.37
CA GLU A 651 -3.35 -35.41 6.63
C GLU A 651 -3.92 -35.71 5.25
N THR A 652 -3.19 -35.34 4.20
CA THR A 652 -3.54 -35.60 2.81
C THR A 652 -2.52 -36.55 2.21
N ARG A 653 -2.98 -37.62 1.56
CA ARG A 653 -2.17 -38.57 0.81
C ARG A 653 -2.54 -38.49 -0.67
N TYR A 654 -1.52 -38.43 -1.50
CA TYR A 654 -1.60 -38.44 -2.96
C TYR A 654 -0.96 -39.74 -3.46
N THR A 655 -1.68 -40.51 -4.26
CA THR A 655 -1.20 -41.75 -4.89
C THR A 655 -1.45 -41.72 -6.40
N ARG A 656 -0.60 -42.41 -7.16
CA ARG A 656 -0.78 -42.63 -8.59
C ARG A 656 -1.05 -44.10 -8.88
#